data_AF-A0A7K0IXN8-F1
#
_entry.id   AF-A0A7K0IXN8-F1
#
_cell.length_a   1.000
_cell.length_b   1.000
_cell.length_c   1.000
_cell.angle_alpha   90.00
_cell.angle_beta   90.00
_cell.angle_gamma   90.00
#
_symmetry.space_group_name_H-M   'P 1'
#
loop_
_entity.id
_entity.type
_entity.pdbx_description
1 polymer ?
#
loop_
_entity_poly.entity_id
_entity_poly.type
_entity_poly.pdbx_seq_one_letter_code
_entity_poly.pdbx_strand_id
1 'polypeptide(L)'
;MPTSTLGHDPLLFGRNERSGIVAVEPAGHFMRIFFRSEGRVHFHDEPFHPFILVNDPALLSGCRAPCSVRELAGEDFFRYQLRFDSWSDCLTARDFLAEKTGKTASATNAPYLFISDLSHLYLLDSGSTLFKGVEFSDLRCLALDIETSCAEGYDFSNPERAEDRIVSIALKDSYGEEIVLRGDRLSEPELLRELNSAIHRFDPDVIVGHNIFRFDFDYIGKRARMHGIRLEWGRDGSAPHVTPHARWNLAEKTIDYPRWDIYGRHVLDTYFLVQLYDVSQRNLESHGLKAVARHFGVAAEDRTYLDGADISSVFKDDPEQLYRYNLDDVRETLALFRLLGYPWFLQTSIFPYSFQNCVVRGNATRINSLFLREYLQCGHSIPSRTSETAPFEGGYTEQSREGVISPIVHCDVASLYPSLMLTYAIAPAKDSLGLFLPMLSKLRSFRLAAKQKARDAAVEGEQHYYDALQQVFKVLINSFYGYLGAARHNFSDPVAAAEVTRLGRVTIKTMIDLLKAEGARPVEVDTDGIYFQPPGSCRTEDDEYAMVQRISQAFPEGIEVELDGRYRSMFAYKTKNYALLGYDGRIIIKGSGLRSRGVEKYLRDFMRELIELLLAGNSTQVERLYGEYVARLRSRELDVAWVARTETLNDSTESYREKIRLGKRNRSAAFEIALSAERPYRAGDHVSYYVSGSGKDAAAYEQSRPVSAFDSEHPDINVNYYIEKLRHLKKRFEPFLPQEPTLFDL
;
A
#
# COMPACT_ATOMS: atom_id res chain seq x y z
N MET A 1 -10.36 8.53 19.95
CA MET A 1 -10.40 10.00 19.77
C MET A 1 -11.21 10.30 18.51
N PRO A 2 -12.22 11.19 18.60
CA PRO A 2 -13.28 11.23 17.60
C PRO A 2 -12.82 11.99 16.39
N THR A 3 -13.37 11.64 15.21
CA THR A 3 -13.18 12.43 13.99
C THR A 3 -13.67 13.88 14.15
N SER A 4 -14.54 14.16 15.13
CA SER A 4 -14.99 15.51 15.48
C SER A 4 -13.85 16.47 15.87
N THR A 5 -12.70 15.95 16.28
CA THR A 5 -11.50 16.76 16.59
C THR A 5 -10.84 17.39 15.36
N LEU A 6 -11.22 16.98 14.14
CA LEU A 6 -10.73 17.54 12.88
C LEU A 6 -11.45 18.82 12.45
N GLY A 7 -12.50 19.23 13.17
CA GLY A 7 -13.34 20.36 12.80
C GLY A 7 -14.30 20.05 11.65
N HIS A 8 -15.36 20.85 11.51
CA HIS A 8 -16.31 20.72 10.41
C HIS A 8 -15.83 21.56 9.22
N ASP A 9 -15.15 20.92 8.27
CA ASP A 9 -14.82 21.54 6.99
C ASP A 9 -15.62 20.90 5.85
N PRO A 10 -16.65 21.58 5.32
CA PRO A 10 -17.52 21.00 4.30
C PRO A 10 -16.76 20.65 3.01
N LEU A 11 -15.63 21.31 2.73
CA LEU A 11 -14.82 21.05 1.54
C LEU A 11 -14.10 19.70 1.62
N LEU A 12 -13.63 19.33 2.82
CA LEU A 12 -12.90 18.09 3.04
C LEU A 12 -13.84 16.96 3.46
N PHE A 13 -14.68 17.19 4.46
CA PHE A 13 -15.56 16.16 5.01
C PHE A 13 -16.88 16.03 4.25
N GLY A 14 -17.23 16.97 3.36
CA GLY A 14 -18.48 16.96 2.61
C GLY A 14 -19.57 17.75 3.31
N ARG A 15 -20.50 18.30 2.51
CA ARG A 15 -21.49 19.29 2.94
C ARG A 15 -22.62 18.75 3.80
N ASN A 16 -22.86 17.45 3.76
CA ASN A 16 -23.90 16.83 4.57
C ASN A 16 -23.37 16.62 6.00
N GLU A 17 -23.99 17.25 6.98
CA GLU A 17 -23.52 17.25 8.37
C GLU A 17 -23.84 15.95 9.13
N ARG A 18 -24.54 15.00 8.50
CA ARG A 18 -24.96 13.77 9.15
C ARG A 18 -23.77 12.96 9.67
N SER A 19 -23.83 12.58 10.94
CA SER A 19 -22.82 11.79 11.64
C SER A 19 -23.30 10.35 11.91
N GLY A 20 -22.40 9.49 12.37
CA GLY A 20 -22.73 8.14 12.79
C GLY A 20 -22.88 7.11 11.67
N ILE A 21 -22.74 7.53 10.40
CA ILE A 21 -22.89 6.63 9.25
C ILE A 21 -21.73 5.62 9.23
N VAL A 22 -22.04 4.33 9.28
CA VAL A 22 -21.06 3.24 9.22
C VAL A 22 -21.04 2.53 7.87
N ALA A 23 -22.16 2.53 7.12
CA ALA A 23 -22.23 1.97 5.77
C ALA A 23 -23.40 2.58 4.98
N VAL A 24 -23.31 2.53 3.65
CA VAL A 24 -24.42 2.87 2.75
C VAL A 24 -24.51 1.81 1.66
N GLU A 25 -25.72 1.30 1.41
CA GLU A 25 -25.96 0.18 0.50
C GLU A 25 -27.23 0.38 -0.33
N PRO A 26 -27.26 -0.06 -1.60
CA PRO A 26 -28.47 0.01 -2.41
C PRO A 26 -29.60 -0.87 -1.82
N ALA A 27 -30.83 -0.37 -1.83
CA ALA A 27 -32.02 -1.05 -1.35
C ALA A 27 -33.19 -0.81 -2.34
N GLY A 28 -33.13 -1.45 -3.51
CA GLY A 28 -34.08 -1.22 -4.59
C GLY A 28 -33.95 0.20 -5.17
N HIS A 29 -34.99 1.01 -5.02
CA HIS A 29 -35.02 2.44 -5.43
C HIS A 29 -34.48 3.39 -4.35
N PHE A 30 -34.00 2.83 -3.23
CA PHE A 30 -33.50 3.57 -2.09
C PHE A 30 -32.01 3.30 -1.88
N MET A 31 -31.35 4.17 -1.13
CA MET A 31 -30.09 3.90 -0.47
C MET A 31 -30.38 3.66 1.01
N ARG A 32 -29.99 2.50 1.52
CA ARG A 32 -30.02 2.17 2.94
C ARG A 32 -28.76 2.71 3.60
N ILE A 33 -28.95 3.49 4.66
CA ILE A 33 -27.88 4.15 5.40
C ILE A 33 -27.85 3.53 6.78
N PHE A 34 -26.73 2.90 7.13
CA PHE A 34 -26.53 2.27 8.42
C PHE A 34 -25.82 3.23 9.36
N PHE A 35 -26.36 3.34 10.57
CA PHE A 35 -25.84 4.17 11.65
C PHE A 35 -25.48 3.31 12.85
N ARG A 36 -24.41 3.68 13.55
CA ARG A 36 -24.10 3.11 14.86
C ARG A 36 -24.30 4.14 15.95
N SER A 37 -25.10 3.79 16.95
CA SER A 37 -25.28 4.54 18.18
C SER A 37 -25.48 3.57 19.35
N GLU A 38 -24.86 3.86 20.50
CA GLU A 38 -25.04 3.06 21.73
C GLU A 38 -24.78 1.55 21.52
N GLY A 39 -23.78 1.21 20.69
CA GLY A 39 -23.43 -0.18 20.38
C GLY A 39 -24.41 -0.92 19.48
N ARG A 40 -25.48 -0.29 18.99
CA ARG A 40 -26.45 -0.92 18.06
C ARG A 40 -26.41 -0.27 16.68
N VAL A 41 -26.76 -1.07 15.67
CA VAL A 41 -26.93 -0.59 14.30
C VAL A 41 -28.41 -0.33 14.06
N HIS A 42 -28.72 0.84 13.53
CA HIS A 42 -30.02 1.13 12.95
C HIS A 42 -29.84 1.58 11.51
N PHE A 43 -30.90 1.55 10.71
CA PHE A 43 -30.83 2.00 9.33
C PHE A 43 -32.00 2.89 8.95
N HIS A 44 -31.77 3.72 7.93
CA HIS A 44 -32.78 4.56 7.29
C HIS A 44 -32.63 4.44 5.77
N ASP A 45 -33.75 4.32 5.06
CA ASP A 45 -33.78 4.22 3.60
C ASP A 45 -34.18 5.58 3.00
N GLU A 46 -33.38 6.07 2.05
CA GLU A 46 -33.62 7.34 1.36
C GLU A 46 -33.76 7.15 -0.14
N PRO A 47 -34.65 7.88 -0.84
CA PRO A 47 -34.77 7.78 -2.28
C PRO A 47 -33.43 8.03 -2.97
N PHE A 48 -33.03 7.13 -3.87
CA PHE A 48 -31.76 7.23 -4.57
C PHE A 48 -31.95 7.09 -6.07
N HIS A 49 -31.44 8.08 -6.81
CA HIS A 49 -31.52 8.11 -8.26
C HIS A 49 -30.09 7.99 -8.81
N PRO A 50 -29.64 6.79 -9.21
CA PRO A 50 -28.34 6.65 -9.86
C PRO A 50 -28.28 7.53 -11.10
N PHE A 51 -27.08 8.01 -11.44
CA PHE A 51 -26.91 8.95 -12.55
C PHE A 51 -25.67 8.68 -13.41
N ILE A 52 -25.74 9.20 -14.64
CA ILE A 52 -24.63 9.26 -15.61
C ILE A 52 -24.41 10.73 -15.96
N LEU A 53 -23.16 11.17 -16.00
CA LEU A 53 -22.86 12.51 -16.53
C LEU A 53 -22.57 12.42 -18.03
N VAL A 54 -23.11 13.34 -18.82
CA VAL A 54 -22.89 13.42 -20.27
C VAL A 54 -22.59 14.85 -20.69
N ASN A 55 -21.90 15.00 -21.81
CA ASN A 55 -21.69 16.30 -22.43
C ASN A 55 -22.92 16.81 -23.21
N ASP A 56 -23.74 15.89 -23.73
CA ASP A 56 -24.94 16.20 -24.52
C ASP A 56 -26.05 15.17 -24.22
N PRO A 57 -27.25 15.58 -23.74
CA PRO A 57 -28.34 14.67 -23.47
C PRO A 57 -28.90 13.99 -24.73
N ALA A 58 -28.69 14.54 -25.93
CA ALA A 58 -29.10 13.92 -27.20
C ALA A 58 -28.38 12.58 -27.44
N LEU A 59 -27.29 12.30 -26.71
CA LEU A 59 -26.66 10.98 -26.69
C LEU A 59 -27.63 9.88 -26.27
N LEU A 60 -28.63 10.16 -25.42
CA LEU A 60 -29.67 9.18 -25.07
C LEU A 60 -30.84 9.12 -26.04
N SER A 61 -30.87 9.91 -27.12
CA SER A 61 -31.93 9.81 -28.13
C SER A 61 -32.00 8.40 -28.71
N GLY A 62 -33.17 7.77 -28.59
CA GLY A 62 -33.42 6.37 -28.97
C GLY A 62 -33.28 5.35 -27.83
N CYS A 63 -32.78 5.74 -26.67
CA CYS A 63 -32.72 4.86 -25.50
C CYS A 63 -34.11 4.69 -24.87
N ARG A 64 -34.44 3.47 -24.45
CA ARG A 64 -35.73 3.14 -23.83
C ARG A 64 -35.75 3.36 -22.31
N ALA A 65 -34.58 3.56 -21.70
CA ALA A 65 -34.47 3.77 -20.26
C ALA A 65 -35.03 5.16 -19.88
N PRO A 66 -36.06 5.24 -19.01
CA PRO A 66 -36.57 6.52 -18.55
C PRO A 66 -35.49 7.22 -17.70
N CYS A 67 -35.31 8.51 -17.94
CA CYS A 67 -34.43 9.34 -17.11
C CYS A 67 -34.92 10.79 -17.06
N SER A 68 -34.59 11.46 -15.97
CA SER A 68 -34.66 12.92 -15.89
C SER A 68 -33.30 13.53 -16.22
N VAL A 69 -33.30 14.68 -16.87
CA VAL A 69 -32.08 15.40 -17.24
C VAL A 69 -31.97 16.64 -16.36
N ARG A 70 -30.87 16.76 -15.62
CA ARG A 70 -30.50 17.97 -14.89
C ARG A 70 -29.30 18.61 -15.58
N GLU A 71 -29.46 19.84 -16.07
CA GLU A 71 -28.34 20.64 -16.53
C GLU A 71 -27.56 21.21 -15.33
N LEU A 72 -26.24 21.12 -15.39
CA LEU A 72 -25.30 21.64 -14.40
C LEU A 72 -24.81 23.02 -14.86
N ALA A 73 -24.57 23.92 -13.91
CA ALA A 73 -24.05 25.26 -14.18
C ALA A 73 -22.61 25.21 -14.71
N GLY A 74 -22.19 26.23 -15.46
CA GLY A 74 -20.84 26.32 -16.03
C GLY A 74 -20.70 25.66 -17.41
N GLU A 75 -19.54 25.83 -18.02
CA GLU A 75 -19.27 25.46 -19.42
C GLU A 75 -18.27 24.29 -19.56
N ASP A 76 -18.07 23.53 -18.49
CA ASP A 76 -17.21 22.34 -18.52
C ASP A 76 -17.84 21.18 -19.31
N PHE A 77 -17.03 20.19 -19.68
CA PHE A 77 -17.39 19.15 -20.65
C PHE A 77 -18.62 18.32 -20.27
N PHE A 78 -18.70 17.77 -19.06
CA PHE A 78 -19.84 17.00 -18.57
C PHE A 78 -20.87 17.95 -17.95
N ARG A 79 -21.78 18.45 -18.79
CA ARG A 79 -22.75 19.48 -18.46
C ARG A 79 -24.10 18.94 -17.97
N TYR A 80 -24.42 17.69 -18.23
CA TYR A 80 -25.74 17.14 -17.91
C TYR A 80 -25.64 15.90 -17.03
N GLN A 81 -26.47 15.85 -16.00
CA GLN A 81 -26.67 14.71 -15.12
C GLN A 81 -27.98 14.00 -15.52
N LEU A 82 -27.86 12.80 -16.06
CA LEU A 82 -28.99 11.92 -16.40
C LEU A 82 -29.30 11.07 -15.17
N ARG A 83 -30.45 11.27 -14.53
CA ARG A 83 -30.86 10.57 -13.30
C ARG A 83 -31.91 9.53 -13.63
N PHE A 84 -31.76 8.34 -13.07
CA PHE A 84 -32.60 7.17 -13.34
C PHE A 84 -33.34 6.74 -12.09
N ASP A 85 -34.52 6.15 -12.25
CA ASP A 85 -35.32 5.64 -11.12
C ASP A 85 -34.78 4.30 -10.58
N SER A 86 -34.05 3.55 -11.41
CA SER A 86 -33.47 2.27 -11.02
C SER A 86 -32.05 2.10 -11.55
N TRP A 87 -31.28 1.21 -10.90
CA TRP A 87 -29.97 0.84 -11.39
C TRP A 87 -30.02 0.11 -12.73
N SER A 88 -31.08 -0.67 -12.97
CA SER A 88 -31.28 -1.38 -14.24
C SER A 88 -31.42 -0.41 -15.42
N ASP A 89 -32.18 0.68 -15.24
CA ASP A 89 -32.32 1.72 -16.26
C ASP A 89 -31.00 2.44 -16.52
N CYS A 90 -30.26 2.74 -15.44
CA CYS A 90 -28.92 3.34 -15.55
C CYS A 90 -27.93 2.42 -16.30
N LEU A 91 -27.95 1.11 -16.05
CA LEU A 91 -27.12 0.13 -16.77
C LEU A 91 -27.53 0.02 -18.25
N THR A 92 -28.82 0.03 -18.54
CA THR A 92 -29.36 0.03 -19.91
C THR A 92 -28.89 1.27 -20.67
N ALA A 93 -28.94 2.44 -20.04
CA ALA A 93 -28.44 3.67 -20.61
C ALA A 93 -26.92 3.64 -20.82
N ARG A 94 -26.14 3.10 -19.87
CA ARG A 94 -24.69 2.91 -20.02
C ARG A 94 -24.36 2.04 -21.25
N ASP A 95 -25.03 0.91 -21.41
CA ASP A 95 -24.76 -0.01 -22.52
C ASP A 95 -25.13 0.62 -23.86
N PHE A 96 -26.28 1.30 -23.91
CA PHE A 96 -26.69 2.07 -25.08
C PHE A 96 -25.68 3.16 -25.44
N LEU A 97 -25.19 3.93 -24.45
CA LEU A 97 -24.16 4.94 -24.67
C LEU A 97 -22.87 4.30 -25.19
N ALA A 98 -22.45 3.17 -24.61
CA ALA A 98 -21.23 2.49 -25.02
C ALA A 98 -21.30 2.00 -26.48
N GLU A 99 -22.43 1.44 -26.88
CA GLU A 99 -22.71 1.01 -28.25
C GLU A 99 -22.75 2.21 -29.21
N LYS A 100 -23.56 3.23 -28.88
CA LYS A 100 -23.78 4.41 -29.74
C LYS A 100 -22.51 5.22 -29.97
N THR A 101 -21.63 5.32 -28.96
CA THR A 101 -20.40 6.10 -29.07
C THR A 101 -19.18 5.25 -29.46
N GLY A 102 -19.28 3.92 -29.42
CA GLY A 102 -18.15 3.01 -29.58
C GLY A 102 -17.07 3.19 -28.50
N LYS A 103 -17.44 3.70 -27.31
CA LYS A 103 -16.52 4.00 -26.20
C LYS A 103 -17.02 3.33 -24.94
N THR A 104 -16.16 2.62 -24.23
CA THR A 104 -16.50 2.06 -22.92
C THR A 104 -16.44 3.13 -21.83
N ALA A 105 -17.06 2.88 -20.67
CA ALA A 105 -17.03 3.79 -19.51
C ALA A 105 -15.60 4.07 -18.98
N SER A 106 -14.64 3.19 -19.27
CA SER A 106 -13.24 3.34 -18.90
C SER A 106 -12.44 4.19 -19.90
N ALA A 107 -12.98 4.48 -21.09
CA ALA A 107 -12.28 5.30 -22.07
C ALA A 107 -12.13 6.74 -21.55
N THR A 108 -10.96 7.33 -21.75
CA THR A 108 -10.66 8.71 -21.30
C THR A 108 -11.42 9.75 -22.12
N ASN A 109 -11.70 9.45 -23.40
CA ASN A 109 -12.44 10.31 -24.31
C ASN A 109 -13.91 9.90 -24.49
N ALA A 110 -14.47 9.12 -23.56
CA ALA A 110 -15.90 8.85 -23.57
C ALA A 110 -16.67 10.16 -23.34
N PRO A 111 -17.74 10.43 -24.12
CA PRO A 111 -18.57 11.63 -23.93
C PRO A 111 -19.52 11.50 -22.72
N TYR A 112 -19.34 10.45 -21.93
CA TYR A 112 -20.11 10.17 -20.71
C TYR A 112 -19.19 9.67 -19.58
N LEU A 113 -19.57 9.93 -18.34
CA LEU A 113 -18.92 9.46 -17.12
C LEU A 113 -19.87 8.54 -16.37
N PHE A 114 -19.51 7.26 -16.29
CA PHE A 114 -20.25 6.24 -15.54
C PHE A 114 -19.42 5.74 -14.35
N ILE A 115 -20.05 5.67 -13.18
CA ILE A 115 -19.49 5.15 -11.93
C ILE A 115 -20.31 3.94 -11.53
N SER A 116 -19.68 2.77 -11.44
CA SER A 116 -20.35 1.48 -11.20
C SER A 116 -20.65 1.17 -9.73
N ASP A 117 -20.03 1.92 -8.82
CA ASP A 117 -20.17 1.76 -7.37
C ASP A 117 -21.29 2.67 -6.87
N LEU A 118 -22.43 2.08 -6.48
CA LEU A 118 -23.62 2.81 -6.05
C LEU A 118 -23.42 3.53 -4.72
N SER A 119 -22.65 2.96 -3.80
CA SER A 119 -22.30 3.61 -2.54
C SER A 119 -21.47 4.86 -2.81
N HIS A 120 -20.46 4.77 -3.68
CA HIS A 120 -19.69 5.94 -4.11
C HIS A 120 -20.58 6.98 -4.79
N LEU A 121 -21.45 6.57 -5.71
CA LEU A 121 -22.35 7.47 -6.44
C LEU A 121 -23.30 8.22 -5.50
N TYR A 122 -23.84 7.54 -4.48
CA TYR A 122 -24.65 8.17 -3.43
C TYR A 122 -23.85 9.15 -2.57
N LEU A 123 -22.62 8.80 -2.17
CA LEU A 123 -21.78 9.70 -1.37
C LEU A 123 -21.37 10.96 -2.15
N LEU A 124 -21.26 10.87 -3.48
CA LEU A 124 -21.09 12.04 -4.36
C LEU A 124 -22.34 12.93 -4.41
N ASP A 125 -23.53 12.36 -4.66
CA ASP A 125 -24.79 13.12 -4.83
C ASP A 125 -25.33 13.68 -3.50
N SER A 126 -25.15 12.95 -2.40
CA SER A 126 -25.64 13.36 -1.08
C SER A 126 -24.68 14.29 -0.33
N GLY A 127 -23.39 14.34 -0.74
CA GLY A 127 -22.35 15.07 -0.02
C GLY A 127 -21.96 14.43 1.32
N SER A 128 -22.42 13.21 1.59
CA SER A 128 -22.11 12.46 2.81
C SER A 128 -20.76 11.77 2.72
N THR A 129 -20.18 11.45 3.88
CA THR A 129 -19.06 10.51 4.03
C THR A 129 -19.32 9.60 5.23
N LEU A 130 -18.61 8.48 5.32
CA LEU A 130 -18.77 7.58 6.45
C LEU A 130 -17.94 8.08 7.65
N PHE A 131 -18.27 7.62 8.85
CA PHE A 131 -17.50 7.81 10.08
C PHE A 131 -17.34 9.25 10.61
N LYS A 132 -18.07 10.23 10.06
CA LYS A 132 -18.19 11.54 10.71
C LYS A 132 -18.77 11.39 12.12
N GLY A 133 -18.11 11.94 13.12
CA GLY A 133 -18.53 11.85 14.52
C GLY A 133 -18.47 10.44 15.11
N VAL A 134 -17.90 9.47 14.40
CA VAL A 134 -17.67 8.11 14.90
C VAL A 134 -16.24 8.04 15.45
N GLU A 135 -16.07 7.34 16.57
CA GLU A 135 -14.76 6.97 17.11
C GLU A 135 -14.27 5.69 16.43
N PHE A 136 -12.96 5.57 16.23
CA PHE A 136 -12.42 4.31 15.70
C PHE A 136 -12.69 3.12 16.65
N SER A 137 -12.69 3.37 17.96
CA SER A 137 -13.01 2.36 18.99
C SER A 137 -14.48 1.94 18.99
N ASP A 138 -15.39 2.78 18.47
CA ASP A 138 -16.82 2.47 18.45
C ASP A 138 -17.20 1.54 17.28
N LEU A 139 -16.31 1.40 16.28
CA LEU A 139 -16.50 0.41 15.23
C LEU A 139 -16.43 -0.99 15.82
N ARG A 140 -17.46 -1.79 15.52
CA ARG A 140 -17.44 -3.21 15.83
C ARG A 140 -16.61 -3.93 14.78
N CYS A 141 -15.46 -4.43 15.19
CA CYS A 141 -14.60 -5.21 14.32
C CYS A 141 -14.64 -6.68 14.75
N LEU A 142 -14.64 -7.59 13.78
CA LEU A 142 -14.56 -9.03 14.01
C LEU A 142 -13.37 -9.57 13.22
N ALA A 143 -12.32 -9.97 13.92
CA ALA A 143 -11.23 -10.74 13.33
C ALA A 143 -11.69 -12.17 13.09
N LEU A 144 -11.33 -12.71 11.93
CA LEU A 144 -11.66 -14.06 11.48
C LEU A 144 -10.41 -14.70 10.87
N ASP A 145 -10.15 -15.94 11.27
CA ASP A 145 -9.09 -16.79 10.73
C ASP A 145 -9.55 -18.27 10.73
N ILE A 146 -9.09 -19.05 9.75
CA ILE A 146 -9.39 -20.48 9.62
C ILE A 146 -8.12 -21.34 9.58
N GLU A 147 -8.23 -22.56 10.09
CA GLU A 147 -7.24 -23.61 9.84
C GLU A 147 -7.85 -24.76 9.06
N THR A 148 -7.06 -25.33 8.16
CA THR A 148 -7.48 -26.35 7.19
C THR A 148 -6.60 -27.59 7.31
N SER A 149 -7.22 -28.77 7.21
CA SER A 149 -6.46 -30.01 7.06
C SER A 149 -5.94 -30.14 5.64
N CYS A 150 -4.75 -30.71 5.50
CA CYS A 150 -4.17 -31.13 4.23
C CYS A 150 -4.11 -32.66 4.17
N ALA A 151 -4.59 -33.24 3.07
CA ALA A 151 -4.52 -34.67 2.78
C ALA A 151 -3.07 -35.16 2.64
N GLU A 152 -2.84 -36.43 2.99
CA GLU A 152 -1.53 -37.07 2.87
C GLU A 152 -1.02 -37.05 1.42
N GLY A 153 0.28 -36.80 1.26
CA GLY A 153 0.92 -36.68 -0.05
C GLY A 153 0.84 -35.29 -0.69
N TYR A 154 0.28 -34.29 0.00
CA TYR A 154 0.20 -32.91 -0.47
C TYR A 154 0.81 -31.91 0.52
N ASP A 155 1.48 -30.89 -0.01
CA ASP A 155 2.15 -29.86 0.78
C ASP A 155 1.24 -28.69 1.18
N PHE A 156 0.04 -28.58 0.59
CA PHE A 156 -0.87 -27.46 0.83
C PHE A 156 -2.35 -27.86 0.66
N SER A 157 -3.22 -27.35 1.53
CA SER A 157 -4.66 -27.63 1.51
C SER A 157 -5.34 -26.99 0.29
N ASN A 158 -6.21 -27.73 -0.39
CA ASN A 158 -7.01 -27.26 -1.51
C ASN A 158 -8.51 -27.34 -1.17
N PRO A 159 -9.25 -26.22 -1.16
CA PRO A 159 -10.67 -26.22 -0.81
C PRO A 159 -11.56 -27.06 -1.74
N GLU A 160 -11.10 -27.37 -2.96
CA GLU A 160 -11.82 -28.22 -3.92
C GLU A 160 -11.60 -29.72 -3.68
N ARG A 161 -10.60 -30.09 -2.87
CA ARG A 161 -10.33 -31.47 -2.46
C ARG A 161 -11.25 -31.82 -1.30
N ALA A 162 -11.96 -32.95 -1.39
CA ALA A 162 -12.99 -33.31 -0.40
C ALA A 162 -12.38 -33.53 0.99
N GLU A 163 -11.19 -34.13 1.03
CA GLU A 163 -10.40 -34.48 2.21
C GLU A 163 -9.83 -33.26 2.95
N ASP A 164 -9.64 -32.14 2.25
CA ASP A 164 -9.07 -30.92 2.82
C ASP A 164 -10.17 -30.03 3.40
N ARG A 165 -10.44 -30.22 4.69
CA ARG A 165 -11.58 -29.63 5.40
C ARG A 165 -11.14 -28.44 6.25
N ILE A 166 -12.07 -27.52 6.50
CA ILE A 166 -11.91 -26.55 7.58
C ILE A 166 -12.02 -27.30 8.91
N VAL A 167 -11.02 -27.14 9.78
CA VAL A 167 -10.91 -27.82 11.09
C VAL A 167 -10.95 -26.87 12.28
N SER A 168 -10.75 -25.56 12.04
CA SER A 168 -10.90 -24.50 13.04
C SER A 168 -11.38 -23.21 12.38
N ILE A 169 -12.25 -22.47 13.08
CA ILE A 169 -12.59 -21.08 12.73
C ILE A 169 -12.51 -20.27 14.02
N ALA A 170 -11.51 -19.39 14.15
CA ALA A 170 -11.45 -18.47 15.30
C ALA A 170 -12.04 -17.12 14.94
N LEU A 171 -12.64 -16.49 15.95
CA LEU A 171 -13.26 -15.19 15.85
C LEU A 171 -12.91 -14.38 17.09
N LYS A 172 -12.56 -13.11 16.90
CA LYS A 172 -12.33 -12.17 18.00
C LYS A 172 -12.91 -10.80 17.69
N ASP A 173 -13.71 -10.26 18.60
CA ASP A 173 -14.30 -8.95 18.43
C ASP A 173 -13.46 -7.81 19.04
N SER A 174 -13.81 -6.56 18.69
CA SER A 174 -13.14 -5.37 19.23
C SER A 174 -13.40 -5.10 20.71
N TYR A 175 -14.35 -5.79 21.36
CA TYR A 175 -14.68 -5.65 22.79
C TYR A 175 -14.05 -6.72 23.68
N GLY A 176 -13.34 -7.67 23.08
CA GLY A 176 -12.54 -8.67 23.77
C GLY A 176 -13.14 -10.08 23.76
N GLU A 177 -14.37 -10.27 23.28
CA GLU A 177 -14.95 -11.59 23.13
C GLU A 177 -14.22 -12.38 22.05
N GLU A 178 -13.91 -13.64 22.33
CA GLU A 178 -13.27 -14.56 21.40
C GLU A 178 -13.92 -15.94 21.45
N ILE A 179 -14.08 -16.56 20.29
CA ILE A 179 -14.62 -17.92 20.16
C ILE A 179 -13.81 -18.70 19.13
N VAL A 180 -13.76 -20.03 19.32
CA VAL A 180 -13.24 -20.96 18.30
C VAL A 180 -14.32 -21.99 18.02
N LEU A 181 -14.72 -22.08 16.76
CA LEU A 181 -15.57 -23.15 16.25
C LEU A 181 -14.67 -24.35 15.93
N ARG A 182 -14.92 -25.48 16.59
CA ARG A 182 -13.96 -26.57 16.67
C ARG A 182 -14.37 -27.78 15.82
N GLY A 183 -13.53 -28.14 14.85
CA GLY A 183 -13.76 -29.29 13.95
C GLY A 183 -13.59 -30.67 14.60
N ASP A 184 -13.05 -30.76 15.82
CA ASP A 184 -13.05 -31.99 16.62
C ASP A 184 -14.44 -32.30 17.20
N ARG A 185 -15.33 -31.31 17.26
CA ARG A 185 -16.69 -31.41 17.83
C ARG A 185 -17.80 -31.23 16.79
N LEU A 186 -17.54 -30.44 15.76
CA LEU A 186 -18.51 -30.08 14.74
C LEU A 186 -18.08 -30.63 13.39
N SER A 187 -19.04 -31.13 12.61
CA SER A 187 -18.82 -31.37 11.19
C SER A 187 -18.54 -30.05 10.47
N GLU A 188 -17.88 -30.10 9.31
CA GLU A 188 -17.59 -28.89 8.54
C GLU A 188 -18.86 -28.12 8.11
N PRO A 189 -19.97 -28.79 7.71
CA PRO A 189 -21.25 -28.12 7.53
C PRO A 189 -21.78 -27.39 8.77
N GLU A 190 -21.58 -27.96 9.97
CA GLU A 190 -21.98 -27.32 11.23
C GLU A 190 -21.10 -26.12 11.55
N LEU A 191 -19.77 -26.21 11.35
CA LEU A 191 -18.86 -25.07 11.48
C LEU A 191 -19.31 -23.88 10.63
N LEU A 192 -19.68 -24.13 9.37
CA LEU A 192 -20.12 -23.08 8.45
C LEU A 192 -21.47 -22.45 8.85
N ARG A 193 -22.41 -23.23 9.42
CA ARG A 193 -23.67 -22.70 9.94
C ARG A 193 -23.48 -21.92 11.24
N GLU A 194 -22.60 -22.40 12.11
CA GLU A 194 -22.21 -21.67 13.33
C GLU A 194 -21.48 -20.37 13.00
N LEU A 195 -20.67 -20.34 11.93
CA LEU A 195 -20.07 -19.10 11.44
C LEU A 195 -21.11 -18.07 11.00
N ASN A 196 -22.15 -18.47 10.25
CA ASN A 196 -23.27 -17.56 9.94
C ASN A 196 -23.89 -16.99 11.22
N SER A 197 -24.21 -17.87 12.17
CA SER A 197 -24.81 -17.47 13.45
C SER A 197 -23.91 -16.52 14.25
N ALA A 198 -22.61 -16.79 14.28
CA ALA A 198 -21.63 -15.94 14.95
C ALA A 198 -21.54 -14.55 14.31
N ILE A 199 -21.47 -14.44 12.98
CA ILE A 199 -21.42 -13.14 12.29
C ILE A 199 -22.68 -12.31 12.58
N HIS A 200 -23.86 -12.93 12.59
CA HIS A 200 -25.10 -12.23 12.97
C HIS A 200 -25.09 -11.80 14.43
N ARG A 201 -24.59 -12.65 15.34
CA ARG A 201 -24.54 -12.37 16.78
C ARG A 201 -23.59 -11.22 17.12
N PHE A 202 -22.39 -11.21 16.53
CA PHE A 202 -21.41 -10.16 16.73
C PHE A 202 -21.82 -8.83 16.07
N ASP A 203 -22.53 -8.92 14.94
CA ASP A 203 -22.93 -7.78 14.09
C ASP A 203 -21.80 -6.75 13.83
N PRO A 204 -20.67 -7.20 13.24
CA PRO A 204 -19.53 -6.31 12.98
C PRO A 204 -19.84 -5.27 11.89
N ASP A 205 -19.33 -4.04 12.06
CA ASP A 205 -19.22 -3.09 10.96
C ASP A 205 -18.08 -3.47 10.01
N VAL A 206 -17.03 -4.08 10.55
CA VAL A 206 -15.81 -4.43 9.84
C VAL A 206 -15.42 -5.87 10.15
N ILE A 207 -15.29 -6.71 9.13
CA ILE A 207 -14.66 -8.03 9.25
C ILE A 207 -13.20 -7.89 8.82
N VAL A 208 -12.29 -8.39 9.66
CA VAL A 208 -10.84 -8.28 9.44
C VAL A 208 -10.19 -9.66 9.45
N GLY A 209 -9.13 -9.82 8.67
CA GLY A 209 -8.35 -11.05 8.61
C GLY A 209 -6.98 -10.77 8.01
N HIS A 210 -6.10 -11.76 7.94
CA HIS A 210 -4.77 -11.62 7.33
C HIS A 210 -4.67 -12.46 6.07
N ASN A 211 -4.63 -11.82 4.90
CA ASN A 211 -4.78 -12.45 3.58
C ASN A 211 -6.18 -13.09 3.37
N ILE A 212 -7.17 -12.55 4.09
CA ILE A 212 -8.55 -13.06 4.19
C ILE A 212 -9.24 -13.23 2.85
N PHE A 213 -8.99 -12.33 1.89
CA PHE A 213 -9.61 -12.42 0.58
C PHE A 213 -9.08 -13.60 -0.21
N ARG A 214 -7.77 -13.84 -0.17
CA ARG A 214 -7.09 -14.80 -1.06
C ARG A 214 -7.06 -16.21 -0.46
N PHE A 215 -7.29 -16.33 0.84
CA PHE A 215 -7.32 -17.60 1.55
C PHE A 215 -8.69 -17.84 2.20
N ASP A 216 -8.94 -17.28 3.39
CA ASP A 216 -10.07 -17.65 4.25
C ASP A 216 -11.43 -17.59 3.55
N PHE A 217 -11.77 -16.46 2.94
CA PHE A 217 -13.06 -16.28 2.28
C PHE A 217 -13.17 -17.11 1.00
N ASP A 218 -12.10 -17.22 0.20
CA ASP A 218 -12.10 -18.10 -0.99
C ASP A 218 -12.30 -19.57 -0.58
N TYR A 219 -11.64 -20.01 0.51
CA TYR A 219 -11.76 -21.35 1.07
C TYR A 219 -13.17 -21.59 1.58
N ILE A 220 -13.67 -20.75 2.51
CA ILE A 220 -15.03 -20.82 3.06
C ILE A 220 -16.07 -20.82 1.94
N GLY A 221 -15.94 -19.93 0.95
CA GLY A 221 -16.86 -19.83 -0.17
C GLY A 221 -16.93 -21.10 -1.02
N LYS A 222 -15.80 -21.76 -1.25
CA LYS A 222 -15.75 -23.04 -1.98
C LYS A 222 -16.31 -24.19 -1.15
N ARG A 223 -15.97 -24.28 0.14
CA ARG A 223 -16.50 -25.32 1.05
C ARG A 223 -18.00 -25.17 1.27
N ALA A 224 -18.50 -23.95 1.45
CA ALA A 224 -19.92 -23.67 1.57
C ALA A 224 -20.70 -24.11 0.32
N ARG A 225 -20.18 -23.84 -0.89
CA ARG A 225 -20.76 -24.35 -2.14
C ARG A 225 -20.74 -25.88 -2.21
N MET A 226 -19.64 -26.51 -1.82
CA MET A 226 -19.52 -27.98 -1.79
C MET A 226 -20.58 -28.62 -0.89
N HIS A 227 -20.86 -27.99 0.25
CA HIS A 227 -21.84 -28.47 1.24
C HIS A 227 -23.27 -27.94 1.01
N GLY A 228 -23.52 -27.16 -0.04
CA GLY A 228 -24.84 -26.55 -0.29
C GLY A 228 -25.29 -25.54 0.77
N ILE A 229 -24.35 -24.89 1.47
CA ILE A 229 -24.62 -23.90 2.51
C ILE A 229 -24.56 -22.50 1.91
N ARG A 230 -25.62 -21.71 2.13
CA ARG A 230 -25.64 -20.30 1.81
C ARG A 230 -24.94 -19.50 2.93
N LEU A 231 -23.96 -18.69 2.58
CA LEU A 231 -23.33 -17.74 3.49
C LEU A 231 -24.25 -16.52 3.63
N GLU A 232 -24.78 -16.24 4.82
CA GLU A 232 -25.84 -15.21 5.02
C GLU A 232 -25.27 -13.94 5.67
N TRP A 233 -24.05 -13.54 5.32
CA TRP A 233 -23.28 -12.56 6.09
C TRP A 233 -23.75 -11.11 5.97
N GLY A 234 -24.56 -10.79 4.95
CA GLY A 234 -25.17 -9.47 4.80
C GLY A 234 -26.07 -9.13 5.98
N ARG A 235 -26.16 -7.85 6.36
CA ARG A 235 -27.09 -7.40 7.41
C ARG A 235 -28.56 -7.62 7.05
N ASP A 236 -28.86 -7.78 5.77
CA ASP A 236 -30.17 -8.16 5.23
C ASP A 236 -30.34 -9.68 5.00
N GLY A 237 -29.35 -10.49 5.42
CA GLY A 237 -29.29 -11.94 5.16
C GLY A 237 -28.85 -12.30 3.73
N SER A 238 -28.46 -11.32 2.92
CA SER A 238 -27.90 -11.59 1.58
C SER A 238 -26.56 -12.31 1.67
N ALA A 239 -26.27 -13.07 0.62
CA ALA A 239 -24.94 -13.66 0.48
C ALA A 239 -23.94 -12.60 -0.01
N PRO A 240 -22.66 -12.70 0.38
CA PRO A 240 -21.63 -11.81 -0.12
C PRO A 240 -21.58 -11.79 -1.65
N HIS A 241 -21.40 -10.59 -2.23
CA HIS A 241 -21.11 -10.46 -3.64
C HIS A 241 -19.61 -10.69 -3.87
N VAL A 242 -19.27 -11.62 -4.78
CA VAL A 242 -17.88 -11.98 -5.06
C VAL A 242 -17.49 -11.53 -6.46
N THR A 243 -16.47 -10.68 -6.56
CA THR A 243 -15.78 -10.37 -7.81
C THR A 243 -14.49 -11.19 -7.87
N PRO A 244 -14.41 -12.28 -8.69
CA PRO A 244 -13.33 -13.27 -8.57
C PRO A 244 -11.91 -12.76 -8.86
N HIS A 245 -11.77 -11.79 -9.77
CA HIS A 245 -10.49 -11.29 -10.25
C HIS A 245 -10.40 -9.77 -10.11
N ALA A 246 -10.53 -9.29 -8.87
CA ALA A 246 -10.25 -7.90 -8.58
C ALA A 246 -8.73 -7.68 -8.61
N ARG A 247 -8.30 -6.59 -9.25
CA ARG A 247 -6.89 -6.20 -9.34
C ARG A 247 -6.65 -4.97 -8.52
N TRP A 248 -5.68 -5.04 -7.61
CA TRP A 248 -5.19 -3.90 -6.87
C TRP A 248 -3.75 -3.60 -7.27
N ASN A 249 -3.52 -2.39 -7.78
CA ASN A 249 -2.20 -1.91 -8.16
C ASN A 249 -1.60 -1.15 -6.98
N LEU A 250 -0.43 -1.59 -6.54
CA LEU A 250 0.31 -1.02 -5.43
C LEU A 250 1.75 -0.78 -5.88
N ALA A 251 2.08 0.49 -6.12
CA ALA A 251 3.35 0.89 -6.74
C ALA A 251 3.60 0.09 -8.04
N GLU A 252 4.71 -0.62 -8.15
CA GLU A 252 5.05 -1.50 -9.28
C GLU A 252 4.39 -2.89 -9.24
N LYS A 253 3.66 -3.24 -8.16
CA LYS A 253 3.04 -4.56 -7.98
C LYS A 253 1.57 -4.54 -8.37
N THR A 254 1.09 -5.67 -8.88
CA THR A 254 -0.34 -5.93 -9.06
C THR A 254 -0.72 -7.19 -8.29
N ILE A 255 -1.70 -7.06 -7.39
CA ILE A 255 -2.25 -8.14 -6.59
C ILE A 255 -3.61 -8.51 -7.18
N ASP A 256 -3.76 -9.77 -7.57
CA ASP A 256 -5.04 -10.38 -7.95
C ASP A 256 -5.67 -11.07 -6.74
N TYR A 257 -6.94 -10.77 -6.48
CA TYR A 257 -7.68 -11.31 -5.36
C TYR A 257 -9.18 -11.40 -5.67
N PRO A 258 -9.90 -12.38 -5.11
CA PRO A 258 -11.35 -12.38 -5.14
C PRO A 258 -11.80 -11.35 -4.12
N ARG A 259 -12.51 -10.33 -4.59
CA ARG A 259 -13.10 -9.32 -3.72
C ARG A 259 -14.44 -9.80 -3.22
N TRP A 260 -14.64 -9.69 -1.92
CA TRP A 260 -15.90 -9.98 -1.24
C TRP A 260 -16.50 -8.69 -0.72
N ASP A 261 -17.72 -8.37 -1.15
CA ASP A 261 -18.51 -7.24 -0.66
C ASP A 261 -19.69 -7.81 0.16
N ILE A 262 -19.81 -7.41 1.43
CA ILE A 262 -20.80 -7.94 2.37
C ILE A 262 -21.78 -6.82 2.72
N TYR A 263 -23.05 -7.00 2.37
CA TYR A 263 -24.07 -5.95 2.49
C TYR A 263 -24.13 -5.34 3.91
N GLY A 264 -23.84 -4.04 4.00
CA GLY A 264 -23.91 -3.26 5.23
C GLY A 264 -22.69 -3.41 6.14
N ARG A 265 -21.62 -4.06 5.66
CA ARG A 265 -20.36 -4.29 6.37
C ARG A 265 -19.16 -3.98 5.47
N HIS A 266 -17.98 -3.78 6.06
CA HIS A 266 -16.72 -3.64 5.32
C HIS A 266 -15.81 -4.83 5.59
N VAL A 267 -15.00 -5.21 4.61
CA VAL A 267 -13.95 -6.24 4.75
C VAL A 267 -12.59 -5.59 4.57
N LEU A 268 -11.75 -5.72 5.60
CA LEU A 268 -10.42 -5.10 5.65
C LEU A 268 -9.37 -6.19 5.85
N ASP A 269 -8.54 -6.37 4.83
CA ASP A 269 -7.46 -7.35 4.85
C ASP A 269 -6.18 -6.70 5.42
N THR A 270 -5.71 -7.19 6.58
CA THR A 270 -4.49 -6.67 7.22
C THR A 270 -3.25 -6.92 6.37
N TYR A 271 -3.24 -7.94 5.50
CA TYR A 271 -2.16 -8.13 4.53
C TYR A 271 -2.07 -6.93 3.58
N PHE A 272 -3.20 -6.38 3.14
CA PHE A 272 -3.19 -5.16 2.30
C PHE A 272 -2.69 -3.94 3.08
N LEU A 273 -3.09 -3.79 4.34
CA LEU A 273 -2.62 -2.70 5.18
C LEU A 273 -1.11 -2.77 5.43
N VAL A 274 -0.58 -3.97 5.64
CA VAL A 274 0.86 -4.23 5.78
C VAL A 274 1.62 -3.91 4.49
N GLN A 275 1.09 -4.31 3.34
CA GLN A 275 1.68 -3.96 2.04
C GLN A 275 1.75 -2.44 1.83
N LEU A 276 0.68 -1.72 2.18
CA LEU A 276 0.63 -0.26 2.11
C LEU A 276 1.65 0.42 3.04
N TYR A 277 1.77 -0.07 4.28
CA TYR A 277 2.79 0.39 5.22
C TYR A 277 4.21 0.19 4.63
N ASP A 278 4.50 -1.02 4.16
CA ASP A 278 5.84 -1.42 3.76
C ASP A 278 6.28 -0.86 2.40
N VAL A 279 5.35 -0.42 1.53
CA VAL A 279 5.69 0.39 0.35
C VAL A 279 6.44 1.65 0.74
N SER A 280 6.07 2.27 1.86
CA SER A 280 6.71 3.49 2.37
C SER A 280 7.97 3.18 3.18
N GLN A 281 7.93 2.19 4.08
CA GLN A 281 9.01 1.93 5.05
C GLN A 281 10.11 1.02 4.50
N ARG A 282 9.75 0.04 3.67
CA ARG A 282 10.65 -0.97 3.08
C ARG A 282 11.53 -1.68 4.14
N ASN A 283 10.98 -1.90 5.33
CA ASN A 283 11.69 -2.39 6.51
C ASN A 283 11.19 -3.77 6.98
N LEU A 284 10.09 -4.30 6.42
CA LEU A 284 9.61 -5.65 6.74
C LEU A 284 10.44 -6.73 6.03
N GLU A 285 10.71 -7.83 6.72
CA GLU A 285 11.40 -9.00 6.14
C GLU A 285 10.43 -9.96 5.44
N SER A 286 9.23 -10.09 5.99
CA SER A 286 8.13 -10.90 5.47
C SER A 286 6.80 -10.18 5.70
N HIS A 287 5.80 -10.50 4.88
CA HIS A 287 4.44 -9.98 5.01
C HIS A 287 3.49 -10.96 5.69
N GLY A 288 3.96 -12.13 6.13
CA GLY A 288 3.15 -13.09 6.88
C GLY A 288 2.89 -12.63 8.33
N LEU A 289 1.71 -12.96 8.85
CA LEU A 289 1.17 -12.50 10.13
C LEU A 289 2.19 -12.54 11.26
N LYS A 290 2.77 -13.71 11.56
CA LYS A 290 3.74 -13.91 12.66
C LYS A 290 4.97 -12.98 12.57
N ALA A 291 5.51 -12.77 11.38
CA ALA A 291 6.68 -11.92 11.19
C ALA A 291 6.31 -10.44 11.39
N VAL A 292 5.14 -10.06 10.90
CA VAL A 292 4.60 -8.71 11.03
C VAL A 292 4.22 -8.43 12.49
N ALA A 293 3.56 -9.36 13.18
CA ALA A 293 3.17 -9.22 14.58
C ALA A 293 4.38 -9.01 15.49
N ARG A 294 5.48 -9.76 15.26
CA ARG A 294 6.75 -9.52 15.95
C ARG A 294 7.38 -8.17 15.60
N HIS A 295 7.34 -7.76 14.34
CA HIS A 295 7.87 -6.44 13.92
C HIS A 295 7.17 -5.29 14.64
N PHE A 296 5.84 -5.38 14.81
CA PHE A 296 5.05 -4.37 15.50
C PHE A 296 4.96 -4.56 17.02
N GLY A 297 5.58 -5.61 17.57
CA GLY A 297 5.55 -5.91 19.00
C GLY A 297 4.16 -6.29 19.53
N VAL A 298 3.28 -6.83 18.68
CA VAL A 298 1.90 -7.24 19.05
C VAL A 298 1.75 -8.75 19.21
N ALA A 299 2.80 -9.53 18.96
CA ALA A 299 2.84 -10.95 19.27
C ALA A 299 2.92 -11.16 20.79
N ALA A 300 2.12 -12.08 21.33
CA ALA A 300 2.15 -12.43 22.74
C ALA A 300 3.49 -13.09 23.14
N GLU A 301 3.93 -12.94 24.38
CA GLU A 301 5.16 -13.56 24.88
C GLU A 301 5.08 -15.10 24.87
N ASP A 302 3.89 -15.65 25.13
CA ASP A 302 3.57 -17.07 25.14
C ASP A 302 2.87 -17.54 23.84
N ARG A 303 3.09 -16.83 22.72
CA ARG A 303 2.53 -17.14 21.40
C ARG A 303 2.79 -18.59 21.01
N THR A 304 1.72 -19.30 20.65
CA THR A 304 1.83 -20.67 20.11
C THR A 304 2.44 -20.63 18.70
N TYR A 305 3.33 -21.56 18.34
CA TYR A 305 3.86 -21.64 16.97
C TYR A 305 3.61 -23.04 16.40
N LEU A 306 3.00 -23.08 15.22
CA LEU A 306 2.82 -24.28 14.40
C LEU A 306 3.36 -24.03 13.00
N ASP A 307 3.98 -25.05 12.41
CA ASP A 307 4.25 -25.11 10.97
C ASP A 307 2.97 -25.54 10.24
N GLY A 308 2.76 -25.02 9.03
CA GLY A 308 1.60 -25.39 8.22
C GLY A 308 1.56 -26.88 7.88
N ALA A 309 2.73 -27.52 7.73
CA ALA A 309 2.82 -28.96 7.48
C ALA A 309 2.30 -29.81 8.65
N ASP A 310 2.33 -29.28 9.87
CA ASP A 310 1.97 -29.99 11.10
C ASP A 310 0.49 -29.80 11.49
N ILE A 311 -0.27 -28.94 10.81
CA ILE A 311 -1.67 -28.66 11.17
C ILE A 311 -2.51 -29.94 11.20
N SER A 312 -2.36 -30.82 10.20
CA SER A 312 -3.13 -32.07 10.10
C SER A 312 -2.78 -33.07 11.21
N SER A 313 -1.52 -33.16 11.63
CA SER A 313 -1.10 -34.06 12.72
C SER A 313 -1.51 -33.48 14.08
N VAL A 314 -1.26 -32.20 14.32
CA VAL A 314 -1.65 -31.51 15.55
C VAL A 314 -3.16 -31.53 15.74
N PHE A 315 -3.97 -31.36 14.70
CA PHE A 315 -5.43 -31.50 14.81
C PHE A 315 -5.87 -32.88 15.33
N LYS A 316 -5.17 -33.95 14.95
CA LYS A 316 -5.47 -35.33 15.39
C LYS A 316 -4.96 -35.59 16.80
N ASP A 317 -3.76 -35.12 17.12
CA ASP A 317 -3.02 -35.52 18.31
C ASP A 317 -3.18 -34.53 19.49
N ASP A 318 -3.22 -33.22 19.23
CA ASP A 318 -3.44 -32.15 20.23
C ASP A 318 -4.27 -30.99 19.64
N PRO A 319 -5.58 -31.17 19.45
CA PRO A 319 -6.45 -30.13 18.90
C PRO A 319 -6.48 -28.87 19.77
N GLU A 320 -6.23 -28.95 21.08
CA GLU A 320 -6.16 -27.76 21.96
C GLU A 320 -4.99 -26.84 21.60
N GLN A 321 -3.86 -27.40 21.15
CA GLN A 321 -2.75 -26.60 20.63
C GLN A 321 -3.15 -25.85 19.35
N LEU A 322 -3.83 -26.51 18.41
CA LEU A 322 -4.32 -25.87 17.18
C LEU A 322 -5.27 -24.70 17.48
N TYR A 323 -6.20 -24.89 18.42
CA TYR A 323 -7.17 -23.85 18.74
C TYR A 323 -6.56 -22.66 19.49
N ARG A 324 -5.58 -22.88 20.37
CA ARG A 324 -4.77 -21.80 20.96
C ARG A 324 -4.00 -21.05 19.88
N TYR A 325 -3.41 -21.79 18.95
CA TYR A 325 -2.68 -21.23 17.82
C TYR A 325 -3.56 -20.30 16.96
N ASN A 326 -4.76 -20.74 16.57
CA ASN A 326 -5.69 -19.94 15.77
C ASN A 326 -6.26 -18.73 16.55
N LEU A 327 -6.52 -18.86 17.86
CA LEU A 327 -6.91 -17.72 18.70
C LEU A 327 -5.86 -16.61 18.72
N ASP A 328 -4.58 -16.99 18.81
CA ASP A 328 -3.49 -16.02 18.75
C ASP A 328 -3.44 -15.30 17.39
N ASP A 329 -3.74 -16.00 16.28
CA ASP A 329 -3.77 -15.38 14.94
C ASP A 329 -4.87 -14.31 14.81
N VAL A 330 -6.08 -14.55 15.32
CA VAL A 330 -7.12 -13.49 15.35
C VAL A 330 -6.81 -12.35 16.32
N ARG A 331 -6.11 -12.62 17.43
CA ARG A 331 -5.63 -11.58 18.36
C ARG A 331 -4.59 -10.68 17.70
N GLU A 332 -3.59 -11.25 17.05
CA GLU A 332 -2.54 -10.53 16.32
C GLU A 332 -3.15 -9.75 15.14
N THR A 333 -4.05 -10.38 14.37
CA THR A 333 -4.77 -9.73 13.27
C THR A 333 -5.53 -8.49 13.73
N LEU A 334 -6.29 -8.59 14.83
CA LEU A 334 -7.04 -7.45 15.35
C LEU A 334 -6.12 -6.34 15.87
N ALA A 335 -5.01 -6.70 16.52
CA ALA A 335 -4.01 -5.74 16.97
C ALA A 335 -3.35 -4.99 15.79
N LEU A 336 -2.99 -5.71 14.72
CA LEU A 336 -2.46 -5.11 13.50
C LEU A 336 -3.48 -4.20 12.82
N PHE A 337 -4.75 -4.60 12.75
CA PHE A 337 -5.81 -3.76 12.22
C PHE A 337 -5.96 -2.47 13.02
N ARG A 338 -5.89 -2.52 14.36
CA ARG A 338 -5.96 -1.33 15.21
C ARG A 338 -4.84 -0.33 14.91
N LEU A 339 -3.63 -0.82 14.63
CA LEU A 339 -2.48 0.02 14.29
C LEU A 339 -2.57 0.58 12.86
N LEU A 340 -2.81 -0.29 11.87
CA LEU A 340 -2.66 0.05 10.46
C LEU A 340 -3.97 0.50 9.78
N GLY A 341 -5.13 0.14 10.34
CA GLY A 341 -6.45 0.50 9.82
C GLY A 341 -6.88 1.92 10.18
N TYR A 342 -6.37 2.45 11.28
CA TYR A 342 -6.74 3.77 11.80
C TYR A 342 -6.49 4.93 10.81
N PRO A 343 -5.34 5.02 10.11
CA PRO A 343 -5.12 6.00 9.04
C PRO A 343 -6.17 5.98 7.93
N TRP A 344 -6.72 4.80 7.62
CA TRP A 344 -7.71 4.64 6.56
C TRP A 344 -9.11 4.99 7.04
N PHE A 345 -9.43 4.70 8.29
CA PHE A 345 -10.65 5.15 8.95
C PHE A 345 -10.79 6.68 8.86
N LEU A 346 -9.72 7.42 9.18
CA LEU A 346 -9.70 8.87 9.05
C LEU A 346 -9.95 9.33 7.61
N GLN A 347 -9.29 8.71 6.64
CA GLN A 347 -9.45 9.07 5.23
C GLN A 347 -10.85 8.78 4.70
N THR A 348 -11.52 7.74 5.22
CA THR A 348 -12.92 7.43 4.88
C THR A 348 -13.90 8.52 5.35
N SER A 349 -13.55 9.31 6.37
CA SER A 349 -14.34 10.50 6.75
C SER A 349 -14.19 11.68 5.79
N ILE A 350 -13.13 11.69 4.97
CA ILE A 350 -12.84 12.75 4.00
C ILE A 350 -13.37 12.37 2.62
N PHE A 351 -13.09 11.14 2.17
CA PHE A 351 -13.39 10.73 0.81
C PHE A 351 -14.77 10.06 0.70
N PRO A 352 -15.49 10.24 -0.43
CA PRO A 352 -16.82 9.64 -0.66
C PRO A 352 -16.71 8.15 -1.03
N TYR A 353 -16.08 7.34 -0.19
CA TYR A 353 -15.89 5.90 -0.41
C TYR A 353 -16.28 5.09 0.82
N SER A 354 -16.69 3.83 0.59
CA SER A 354 -16.73 2.83 1.65
C SER A 354 -15.34 2.63 2.26
N PHE A 355 -15.27 2.08 3.49
CA PHE A 355 -14.00 1.86 4.16
C PHE A 355 -13.09 0.92 3.36
N GLN A 356 -13.68 -0.18 2.87
CA GLN A 356 -13.01 -1.13 1.98
C GLN A 356 -12.49 -0.47 0.69
N ASN A 357 -13.27 0.41 0.05
CA ASN A 357 -12.83 1.11 -1.16
C ASN A 357 -11.78 2.18 -0.88
N CYS A 358 -11.81 2.83 0.28
CA CYS A 358 -10.80 3.81 0.64
C CYS A 358 -9.39 3.20 0.63
N VAL A 359 -9.23 1.97 1.14
CA VAL A 359 -7.94 1.25 1.18
C VAL A 359 -7.42 0.88 -0.21
N VAL A 360 -8.29 0.37 -1.09
CA VAL A 360 -7.85 -0.18 -2.39
C VAL A 360 -7.84 0.84 -3.53
N ARG A 361 -8.15 2.11 -3.25
CA ARG A 361 -8.15 3.22 -4.24
C ARG A 361 -6.92 4.11 -4.05
N GLY A 362 -6.16 4.31 -5.12
CA GLY A 362 -4.98 5.18 -5.11
C GLY A 362 -5.33 6.65 -4.81
N ASN A 363 -4.37 7.39 -4.25
CA ASN A 363 -4.58 8.76 -3.75
C ASN A 363 -5.15 9.70 -4.81
N ALA A 364 -4.64 9.66 -6.05
CA ALA A 364 -5.16 10.49 -7.15
C ALA A 364 -6.65 10.22 -7.45
N THR A 365 -7.10 8.97 -7.35
CA THR A 365 -8.51 8.61 -7.55
C THR A 365 -9.40 9.12 -6.43
N ARG A 366 -8.87 9.11 -5.20
CA ARG A 366 -9.57 9.64 -4.02
C ARG A 366 -9.67 11.16 -4.06
N ILE A 367 -8.59 11.85 -4.42
CA ILE A 367 -8.58 13.30 -4.67
C ILE A 367 -9.56 13.65 -5.79
N ASN A 368 -9.55 12.93 -6.93
CA ASN A 368 -10.53 13.18 -7.99
C ASN A 368 -11.97 13.10 -7.50
N SER A 369 -12.28 12.09 -6.68
CA SER A 369 -13.64 11.88 -6.18
C SER A 369 -14.05 12.93 -5.17
N LEU A 370 -13.10 13.48 -4.40
CA LEU A 370 -13.32 14.66 -3.56
C LEU A 370 -13.76 15.87 -4.41
N PHE A 371 -13.10 16.13 -5.54
CA PHE A 371 -13.49 17.21 -6.45
C PHE A 371 -14.83 16.93 -7.12
N LEU A 372 -15.06 15.70 -7.60
CA LEU A 372 -16.35 15.31 -8.18
C LEU A 372 -17.49 15.55 -7.19
N ARG A 373 -17.32 15.20 -5.91
CA ARG A 373 -18.32 15.47 -4.87
C ARG A 373 -18.64 16.95 -4.81
N GLU A 374 -17.63 17.80 -4.63
CA GLU A 374 -17.86 19.23 -4.43
C GLU A 374 -18.44 19.93 -5.68
N TYR A 375 -18.00 19.54 -6.87
CA TYR A 375 -18.58 20.03 -8.13
C TYR A 375 -20.07 19.67 -8.25
N LEU A 376 -20.42 18.41 -7.97
CA LEU A 376 -21.81 17.95 -8.02
C LEU A 376 -22.67 18.60 -6.93
N GLN A 377 -22.13 18.79 -5.72
CA GLN A 377 -22.80 19.50 -4.62
C GLN A 377 -23.05 20.98 -4.96
N CYS A 378 -22.16 21.61 -5.73
CA CYS A 378 -22.38 22.95 -6.28
C CYS A 378 -23.32 22.97 -7.49
N GLY A 379 -23.73 21.81 -8.01
CA GLY A 379 -24.48 21.71 -9.25
C GLY A 379 -23.71 22.21 -10.46
N HIS A 380 -22.38 22.11 -10.46
CA HIS A 380 -21.48 22.60 -11.50
C HIS A 380 -21.04 21.47 -12.45
N SER A 381 -20.88 21.80 -13.73
CA SER A 381 -20.40 20.90 -14.77
C SER A 381 -18.95 20.46 -14.51
N ILE A 382 -18.58 19.28 -15.01
CA ILE A 382 -17.30 18.62 -14.68
C ILE A 382 -16.42 18.55 -15.93
N PRO A 383 -15.12 18.88 -15.84
CA PRO A 383 -14.22 18.82 -16.99
C PRO A 383 -14.03 17.39 -17.51
N SER A 384 -13.60 17.28 -18.77
CA SER A 384 -13.24 16.00 -19.37
C SER A 384 -12.01 15.39 -18.69
N ARG A 385 -11.94 14.06 -18.70
CA ARG A 385 -10.76 13.34 -18.21
C ARG A 385 -9.55 13.71 -19.07
N THR A 386 -8.41 13.90 -18.44
CA THR A 386 -7.15 14.12 -19.17
C THR A 386 -6.72 12.83 -19.85
N SER A 387 -6.58 12.89 -21.19
CA SER A 387 -6.36 11.72 -22.06
C SER A 387 -4.90 11.30 -22.17
N GLU A 388 -3.95 12.23 -22.03
CA GLU A 388 -2.52 11.98 -22.16
C GLU A 388 -1.73 12.75 -21.09
N THR A 389 -0.68 12.12 -20.58
CA THR A 389 0.37 12.78 -19.80
C THR A 389 1.60 12.88 -20.68
N ALA A 390 1.93 14.07 -21.16
CA ALA A 390 3.24 14.28 -21.77
C ALA A 390 4.31 14.04 -20.68
N PRO A 391 5.38 13.29 -20.95
CA PRO A 391 6.48 13.18 -20.00
C PRO A 391 7.08 14.56 -19.78
N PHE A 392 7.18 14.98 -18.53
CA PHE A 392 7.88 16.19 -18.14
C PHE A 392 9.10 15.83 -17.30
N GLU A 393 10.10 16.71 -17.31
CA GLU A 393 11.32 16.54 -16.53
C GLU A 393 10.97 16.50 -15.03
N GLY A 394 11.44 15.45 -14.34
CA GLY A 394 11.23 15.25 -12.92
C GLY A 394 12.00 16.22 -12.01
N GLY A 395 12.01 15.91 -10.71
CA GLY A 395 12.81 16.64 -9.73
C GLY A 395 14.31 16.60 -10.02
N TYR A 396 15.04 17.59 -9.51
CA TYR A 396 16.49 17.66 -9.69
C TYR A 396 17.17 16.63 -8.79
N THR A 397 18.08 15.83 -9.36
CA THR A 397 18.87 14.86 -8.62
C THR A 397 20.29 14.88 -9.15
N GLU A 398 21.26 14.92 -8.26
CA GLU A 398 22.68 15.01 -8.61
C GLU A 398 23.49 14.34 -7.51
N GLN A 399 24.49 13.54 -7.89
CA GLN A 399 25.55 13.11 -6.99
C GLN A 399 26.83 13.80 -7.44
N SER A 400 27.38 14.67 -6.60
CA SER A 400 28.58 15.45 -6.92
C SER A 400 29.87 14.75 -6.46
N ARG A 401 29.77 13.84 -5.48
CA ARG A 401 30.91 13.15 -4.85
C ARG A 401 30.57 11.70 -4.52
N GLU A 402 31.54 10.81 -4.67
CA GLU A 402 31.44 9.39 -4.29
C GLU A 402 32.41 9.05 -3.16
N GLY A 403 32.17 7.93 -2.48
CA GLY A 403 32.99 7.43 -1.39
C GLY A 403 32.51 7.85 -0.01
N VAL A 404 33.39 7.72 0.99
CA VAL A 404 33.07 8.04 2.39
C VAL A 404 33.37 9.51 2.67
N ILE A 405 32.36 10.27 3.09
CA ILE A 405 32.44 11.69 3.42
C ILE A 405 32.01 11.92 4.87
N SER A 406 32.74 12.77 5.60
CA SER A 406 32.53 13.06 7.02
C SER A 406 32.91 14.52 7.36
N PRO A 407 32.16 15.23 8.22
CA PRO A 407 30.78 14.93 8.62
C PRO A 407 29.80 15.19 7.47
N ILE A 408 28.53 14.80 7.63
CA ILE A 408 27.47 15.06 6.66
C ILE A 408 26.21 15.61 7.36
N VAL A 409 25.60 16.60 6.73
CA VAL A 409 24.36 17.25 7.17
C VAL A 409 23.34 17.12 6.04
N HIS A 410 22.07 16.98 6.41
CA HIS A 410 20.94 16.96 5.49
C HIS A 410 20.01 18.14 5.78
N CYS A 411 19.72 18.94 4.77
CA CYS A 411 18.63 19.93 4.81
C CYS A 411 17.62 19.63 3.70
N ASP A 412 16.33 19.82 4.00
CA ASP A 412 15.23 19.61 3.06
C ASP A 412 14.29 20.81 2.99
N VAL A 413 13.52 20.90 1.90
CA VAL A 413 12.41 21.85 1.84
C VAL A 413 11.15 21.17 2.34
N ALA A 414 10.60 21.68 3.44
CA ALA A 414 9.41 21.11 4.07
C ALA A 414 8.23 21.08 3.09
N SER A 415 7.86 19.87 2.64
CA SER A 415 6.79 19.64 1.67
C SER A 415 6.94 20.49 0.40
N LEU A 416 8.13 20.46 -0.23
CA LEU A 416 8.52 21.27 -1.41
C LEU A 416 7.37 21.55 -2.39
N TYR A 417 6.82 20.51 -3.05
CA TYR A 417 5.81 20.72 -4.10
C TYR A 417 4.51 21.35 -3.57
N PRO A 418 3.89 20.87 -2.47
CA PRO A 418 2.80 21.58 -1.80
C PRO A 418 3.09 23.04 -1.48
N SER A 419 4.27 23.34 -0.97
CA SER A 419 4.69 24.70 -0.62
C SER A 419 4.77 25.58 -1.88
N LEU A 420 5.38 25.09 -2.96
CA LEU A 420 5.42 25.79 -4.25
C LEU A 420 4.01 26.03 -4.83
N MET A 421 3.13 25.03 -4.76
CA MET A 421 1.74 25.18 -5.24
C MET A 421 1.00 26.29 -4.48
N LEU A 422 1.17 26.37 -3.16
CA LEU A 422 0.53 27.40 -2.35
C LEU A 422 1.18 28.79 -2.53
N THR A 423 2.51 28.89 -2.48
CA THR A 423 3.24 30.16 -2.58
C THR A 423 3.07 30.81 -3.96
N TYR A 424 3.07 30.02 -5.04
CA TYR A 424 2.92 30.53 -6.41
C TYR A 424 1.50 30.37 -6.98
N ALA A 425 0.52 30.00 -6.14
CA ALA A 425 -0.88 29.80 -6.52
C ALA A 425 -1.06 28.88 -7.76
N ILE A 426 -0.30 27.79 -7.83
CA ILE A 426 -0.36 26.83 -8.93
C ILE A 426 -1.47 25.81 -8.66
N ALA A 427 -2.48 25.82 -9.52
CA ALA A 427 -3.66 24.96 -9.48
C ALA A 427 -3.98 24.43 -10.88
N PRO A 428 -4.77 23.35 -11.01
CA PRO A 428 -5.25 22.89 -12.31
C PRO A 428 -6.07 23.97 -13.01
N ALA A 429 -5.80 24.23 -14.29
CA ALA A 429 -6.59 25.20 -15.06
C ALA A 429 -8.07 24.81 -15.21
N LYS A 430 -8.35 23.50 -15.10
CA LYS A 430 -9.70 22.92 -15.16
C LYS A 430 -10.49 23.05 -13.85
N ASP A 431 -9.89 23.56 -12.77
CA ASP A 431 -10.56 23.78 -11.49
C ASP A 431 -11.26 25.15 -11.46
N SER A 432 -12.32 25.26 -12.26
CA SER A 432 -13.21 26.43 -12.36
C SER A 432 -13.82 26.90 -11.03
N LEU A 433 -13.98 26.02 -10.04
CA LEU A 433 -14.47 26.37 -8.70
C LEU A 433 -13.36 26.80 -7.73
N GLY A 434 -12.09 26.69 -8.12
CA GLY A 434 -10.94 27.09 -7.29
C GLY A 434 -10.82 26.28 -5.99
N LEU A 435 -11.12 24.98 -6.02
CA LEU A 435 -11.14 24.11 -4.84
C LEU A 435 -9.73 23.64 -4.41
N PHE A 436 -8.80 23.53 -5.36
CA PHE A 436 -7.51 22.87 -5.18
C PHE A 436 -6.63 23.54 -4.09
N LEU A 437 -6.40 24.84 -4.19
CA LEU A 437 -5.56 25.58 -3.24
C LEU A 437 -6.20 25.67 -1.84
N PRO A 438 -7.51 25.98 -1.69
CA PRO A 438 -8.17 25.93 -0.39
C PRO A 438 -8.11 24.54 0.27
N MET A 439 -8.36 23.46 -0.48
CA MET A 439 -8.24 22.09 0.05
C MET A 439 -6.82 21.81 0.55
N LEU A 440 -5.81 22.12 -0.27
CA LEU A 440 -4.40 21.89 0.06
C LEU A 440 -3.98 22.69 1.30
N SER A 441 -4.39 23.96 1.38
CA SER A 441 -4.10 24.85 2.51
C SER A 441 -4.74 24.35 3.82
N LYS A 442 -6.00 23.88 3.76
CA LYS A 442 -6.71 23.31 4.91
C LYS A 442 -6.05 22.02 5.40
N LEU A 443 -5.71 21.10 4.49
CA LEU A 443 -4.98 19.87 4.85
C LEU A 443 -3.63 20.19 5.50
N ARG A 444 -2.89 21.18 4.98
CA ARG A 444 -1.62 21.65 5.59
C ARG A 444 -1.85 22.19 7.00
N SER A 445 -2.88 23.00 7.18
CA SER A 445 -3.23 23.57 8.49
C SER A 445 -3.61 22.48 9.50
N PHE A 446 -4.41 21.50 9.10
CA PHE A 446 -4.72 20.34 9.93
C PHE A 446 -3.50 19.50 10.29
N ARG A 447 -2.58 19.29 9.34
CA ARG A 447 -1.31 18.61 9.61
C ARG A 447 -0.47 19.35 10.66
N LEU A 448 -0.35 20.68 10.54
CA LEU A 448 0.41 21.49 11.50
C LEU A 448 -0.22 21.44 12.89
N ALA A 449 -1.54 21.58 12.97
CA ALA A 449 -2.27 21.45 14.24
C ALA A 449 -2.10 20.06 14.86
N ALA A 450 -2.16 18.99 14.07
CA ALA A 450 -1.90 17.62 14.53
C ALA A 450 -0.45 17.44 15.00
N LYS A 451 0.55 17.94 14.25
CA LYS A 451 1.97 17.91 14.65
C LYS A 451 2.20 18.62 15.99
N GLN A 452 1.55 19.76 16.21
CA GLN A 452 1.64 20.49 17.47
C GLN A 452 0.99 19.70 18.61
N LYS A 453 -0.23 19.20 18.42
CA LYS A 453 -0.92 18.39 19.43
C LYS A 453 -0.19 17.09 19.76
N ALA A 454 0.49 16.46 18.81
CA ALA A 454 1.34 15.30 19.07
C ALA A 454 2.52 15.64 20.01
N ARG A 455 3.12 16.83 19.86
CA ARG A 455 4.20 17.31 20.73
C ARG A 455 3.70 17.68 22.13
N ASP A 456 2.50 18.26 22.20
CA ASP A 456 1.91 18.73 23.46
C ASP A 456 1.17 17.61 24.23
N ALA A 457 0.93 16.47 23.60
CA ALA A 457 0.20 15.35 24.19
C ALA A 457 0.96 14.80 25.41
N ALA A 458 0.30 14.82 26.58
CA ALA A 458 0.84 14.26 27.81
C ALA A 458 0.57 12.75 27.94
N VAL A 459 -0.37 12.22 27.16
CA VAL A 459 -0.79 10.81 27.19
C VAL A 459 -0.36 10.14 25.88
N GLU A 460 0.31 8.99 26.00
CA GLU A 460 0.85 8.22 24.87
C GLU A 460 -0.21 7.89 23.80
N GLY A 461 -1.44 7.55 24.22
CA GLY A 461 -2.55 7.31 23.29
C GLY A 461 -2.96 8.52 22.46
N GLU A 462 -2.87 9.73 23.01
CA GLU A 462 -3.16 10.97 22.27
C GLU A 462 -2.03 11.33 21.33
N GLN A 463 -0.78 11.14 21.77
CA GLN A 463 0.40 11.33 20.93
C GLN A 463 0.33 10.44 19.68
N HIS A 464 0.10 9.14 19.86
CA HIS A 464 -0.04 8.18 18.76
C HIS A 464 -1.19 8.56 17.79
N TYR A 465 -2.32 9.04 18.32
CA TYR A 465 -3.44 9.52 17.51
C TYR A 465 -3.03 10.70 16.60
N TYR A 466 -2.41 11.72 17.18
CA TYR A 466 -2.02 12.92 16.45
C TYR A 466 -0.85 12.68 15.49
N ASP A 467 0.05 11.75 15.83
CA ASP A 467 1.11 11.30 14.94
C ASP A 467 0.56 10.54 13.72
N ALA A 468 -0.40 9.63 13.92
CA ALA A 468 -1.07 8.97 12.80
C ALA A 468 -1.79 10.00 11.90
N LEU A 469 -2.44 10.99 12.50
CA LEU A 469 -3.17 12.02 11.79
C LEU A 469 -2.25 12.92 10.94
N GLN A 470 -1.13 13.40 11.50
CA GLN A 470 -0.19 14.23 10.73
C GLN A 470 0.48 13.45 9.59
N GLN A 471 0.72 12.14 9.77
CA GLN A 471 1.23 11.29 8.69
C GLN A 471 0.22 11.08 7.56
N VAL A 472 -1.06 10.83 7.88
CA VAL A 472 -2.15 10.76 6.89
C VAL A 472 -2.17 12.03 6.05
N PHE A 473 -2.18 13.20 6.70
CA PHE A 473 -2.21 14.46 5.98
C PHE A 473 -0.92 14.70 5.20
N LYS A 474 0.26 14.33 5.70
CA LYS A 474 1.52 14.42 4.94
C LYS A 474 1.42 13.67 3.61
N VAL A 475 0.94 12.43 3.64
CA VAL A 475 0.77 11.60 2.43
C VAL A 475 -0.25 12.22 1.48
N LEU A 476 -1.40 12.67 1.99
CA LEU A 476 -2.43 13.30 1.17
C LEU A 476 -1.95 14.59 0.52
N ILE A 477 -1.33 15.49 1.29
CA ILE A 477 -0.76 16.76 0.83
C ILE A 477 0.24 16.52 -0.31
N ASN A 478 1.18 15.60 -0.13
CA ASN A 478 2.17 15.26 -1.17
C ASN A 478 1.51 14.63 -2.41
N SER A 479 0.36 14.01 -2.25
CA SER A 479 -0.38 13.40 -3.36
C SER A 479 -1.11 14.41 -4.26
N PHE A 480 -1.31 15.66 -3.84
CA PHE A 480 -1.89 16.70 -4.70
C PHE A 480 -0.99 17.00 -5.90
N TYR A 481 0.34 17.00 -5.72
CA TYR A 481 1.26 17.08 -6.85
C TYR A 481 1.13 15.88 -7.79
N GLY A 482 1.12 14.66 -7.21
CA GLY A 482 0.93 13.43 -7.99
C GLY A 482 -0.40 13.41 -8.75
N TYR A 483 -1.43 14.05 -8.21
CA TYR A 483 -2.74 14.21 -8.86
C TYR A 483 -2.68 15.12 -10.09
N LEU A 484 -1.92 16.21 -10.07
CA LEU A 484 -1.72 17.07 -11.25
C LEU A 484 -1.16 16.28 -12.43
N GLY A 485 -0.17 15.41 -12.18
CA GLY A 485 0.44 14.58 -13.21
C GLY A 485 -0.32 13.28 -13.53
N ALA A 486 -1.44 12.99 -12.88
CA ALA A 486 -2.14 11.71 -13.05
C ALA A 486 -2.97 11.68 -14.34
N ALA A 487 -2.82 10.63 -15.14
CA ALA A 487 -3.69 10.42 -16.29
C ALA A 487 -5.09 9.97 -15.86
N ARG A 488 -6.10 10.19 -16.72
CA ARG A 488 -7.47 9.67 -16.61
C ARG A 488 -8.34 10.30 -15.51
N HIS A 489 -7.86 11.32 -14.82
CA HIS A 489 -8.63 12.09 -13.85
C HIS A 489 -9.16 13.39 -14.46
N ASN A 490 -10.22 13.96 -13.89
CA ASN A 490 -10.95 15.11 -14.46
C ASN A 490 -10.18 16.42 -14.30
N PHE A 491 -9.61 16.66 -13.11
CA PHE A 491 -8.91 17.90 -12.76
C PHE A 491 -7.39 17.74 -12.73
N SER A 492 -6.86 16.66 -13.29
CA SER A 492 -5.42 16.52 -13.50
C SER A 492 -4.93 17.49 -14.58
N ASP A 493 -3.81 18.15 -14.32
CA ASP A 493 -3.17 19.13 -15.20
C ASP A 493 -1.65 18.91 -15.25
N PRO A 494 -1.16 18.16 -16.26
CA PRO A 494 0.27 17.90 -16.43
C PRO A 494 1.11 19.15 -16.67
N VAL A 495 0.51 20.25 -17.18
CA VAL A 495 1.22 21.51 -17.39
C VAL A 495 1.50 22.18 -16.04
N ALA A 496 0.50 22.22 -15.16
CA ALA A 496 0.68 22.67 -13.78
C ALA A 496 1.72 21.81 -13.03
N ALA A 497 1.69 20.48 -13.23
CA ALA A 497 2.68 19.57 -12.63
C ALA A 497 4.11 19.85 -13.12
N ALA A 498 4.27 20.10 -14.42
CA ALA A 498 5.56 20.46 -15.01
C ALA A 498 6.09 21.79 -14.45
N GLU A 499 5.22 22.78 -14.25
CA GLU A 499 5.61 24.08 -13.68
C GLU A 499 6.04 23.96 -12.22
N VAL A 500 5.31 23.20 -11.39
CA VAL A 500 5.72 22.89 -10.01
C VAL A 500 7.10 22.24 -9.99
N THR A 501 7.34 21.32 -10.92
CA THR A 501 8.61 20.60 -10.98
C THR A 501 9.75 21.51 -11.45
N ARG A 502 9.49 22.40 -12.43
CA ARG A 502 10.45 23.42 -12.88
C ARG A 502 10.86 24.33 -11.72
N LEU A 503 9.90 24.85 -10.95
CA LEU A 503 10.17 25.67 -9.77
C LEU A 503 10.89 24.89 -8.68
N GLY A 504 10.58 23.60 -8.51
CA GLY A 504 11.34 22.71 -7.62
C GLY A 504 12.82 22.64 -8.00
N ARG A 505 13.13 22.47 -9.29
CA ARG A 505 14.53 22.47 -9.77
C ARG A 505 15.22 23.81 -9.53
N VAL A 506 14.53 24.93 -9.76
CA VAL A 506 15.07 26.27 -9.46
C VAL A 506 15.38 26.39 -7.97
N THR A 507 14.44 26.02 -7.11
CA THR A 507 14.58 26.09 -5.64
C THR A 507 15.80 25.30 -5.17
N ILE A 508 15.94 24.04 -5.61
CA ILE A 508 17.06 23.17 -5.24
C ILE A 508 18.40 23.71 -5.75
N LYS A 509 18.46 24.22 -6.99
CA LYS A 509 19.68 24.84 -7.52
C LYS A 509 20.07 26.08 -6.72
N THR A 510 19.11 26.92 -6.36
CA THR A 510 19.36 28.07 -5.47
C THR A 510 19.88 27.62 -4.10
N MET A 511 19.31 26.57 -3.50
CA MET A 511 19.84 26.00 -2.24
C MET A 511 21.29 25.52 -2.38
N ILE A 512 21.63 24.82 -3.47
CA ILE A 512 22.99 24.37 -3.76
C ILE A 512 23.96 25.56 -3.81
N ASP A 513 23.57 26.63 -4.50
CA ASP A 513 24.41 27.82 -4.67
C ASP A 513 24.60 28.56 -3.32
N LEU A 514 23.54 28.69 -2.51
CA LEU A 514 23.61 29.25 -1.17
C LEU A 514 24.51 28.43 -0.23
N LEU A 515 24.38 27.10 -0.25
CA LEU A 515 25.25 26.19 0.51
C LEU A 515 26.72 26.37 0.11
N LYS A 516 27.01 26.43 -1.19
CA LYS A 516 28.38 26.67 -1.69
C LYS A 516 28.91 28.04 -1.27
N ALA A 517 28.08 29.08 -1.26
CA ALA A 517 28.46 30.42 -0.83
C ALA A 517 28.83 30.48 0.66
N GLU A 518 28.18 29.69 1.51
CA GLU A 518 28.53 29.49 2.93
C GLU A 518 29.73 28.54 3.14
N GLY A 519 30.33 28.03 2.07
CA GLY A 519 31.50 27.15 2.13
C GLY A 519 31.20 25.67 2.36
N ALA A 520 29.93 25.27 2.36
CA ALA A 520 29.55 23.86 2.37
C ALA A 520 29.82 23.20 1.01
N ARG A 521 29.94 21.87 1.04
CA ARG A 521 30.16 21.05 -0.15
C ARG A 521 29.00 20.08 -0.31
N PRO A 522 28.03 20.38 -1.21
CA PRO A 522 26.98 19.43 -1.57
C PRO A 522 27.56 18.10 -2.02
N VAL A 523 26.90 17.00 -1.66
CA VAL A 523 27.32 15.62 -1.93
C VAL A 523 26.28 14.89 -2.77
N GLU A 524 25.03 14.91 -2.33
CA GLU A 524 23.91 14.18 -2.93
C GLU A 524 22.65 15.03 -2.83
N VAL A 525 21.89 15.09 -3.92
CA VAL A 525 20.63 15.82 -4.01
C VAL A 525 19.51 14.85 -4.36
N ASP A 526 18.52 14.76 -3.49
CA ASP A 526 17.36 13.88 -3.67
C ASP A 526 16.07 14.69 -3.73
N THR A 527 15.77 15.27 -4.89
CA THR A 527 14.47 15.88 -5.25
C THR A 527 14.08 17.13 -4.45
N ASP A 528 13.98 17.03 -3.13
CA ASP A 528 13.57 18.04 -2.17
C ASP A 528 14.61 18.30 -1.06
N GLY A 529 15.66 17.48 -0.96
CA GLY A 529 16.73 17.62 0.03
C GLY A 529 18.15 17.52 -0.52
N ILE A 530 19.11 18.04 0.26
CA ILE A 530 20.53 18.08 -0.07
C ILE A 530 21.33 17.55 1.12
N TYR A 531 22.13 16.51 0.87
CA TYR A 531 23.22 16.10 1.75
C TYR A 531 24.46 16.91 1.41
N PHE A 532 25.09 17.50 2.41
CA PHE A 532 26.29 18.31 2.23
C PHE A 532 27.28 18.12 3.39
N GLN A 533 28.56 18.27 3.07
CA GLN A 533 29.61 18.40 4.07
C GLN A 533 29.66 19.88 4.51
N PRO A 534 29.41 20.20 5.80
CA PRO A 534 29.47 21.57 6.28
C PRO A 534 30.92 22.11 6.22
N PRO A 535 31.10 23.45 6.18
CA PRO A 535 32.44 24.04 6.21
C PRO A 535 33.15 23.71 7.53
N GLY A 536 34.48 23.69 7.53
CA GLY A 536 35.27 23.40 8.75
C GLY A 536 35.10 24.41 9.89
N SER A 537 34.44 25.55 9.63
CA SER A 537 34.00 26.52 10.63
C SER A 537 32.79 26.04 11.46
N CYS A 538 31.92 25.20 10.90
CA CYS A 538 30.80 24.60 11.62
C CYS A 538 31.30 23.38 12.40
N ARG A 539 31.28 23.46 13.74
CA ARG A 539 31.80 22.42 14.62
C ARG A 539 30.74 21.82 15.54
N THR A 540 29.62 22.50 15.69
CA THR A 540 28.53 22.13 16.59
C THR A 540 27.21 22.00 15.84
N GLU A 541 26.23 21.36 16.48
CA GLU A 541 24.86 21.30 15.96
C GLU A 541 24.24 22.68 15.77
N ASP A 542 24.51 23.59 16.70
CA ASP A 542 23.99 24.96 16.66
C ASP A 542 24.55 25.74 15.47
N ASP A 543 25.82 25.51 15.09
CA ASP A 543 26.41 26.13 13.90
C ASP A 543 25.72 25.66 12.62
N GLU A 544 25.44 24.35 12.53
CA GLU A 544 24.77 23.73 11.39
C GLU A 544 23.32 24.23 11.28
N TYR A 545 22.60 24.29 12.40
CA TYR A 545 21.24 24.85 12.45
C TYR A 545 21.22 26.32 12.04
N ALA A 546 22.12 27.15 12.58
CA ALA A 546 22.21 28.56 12.24
C ALA A 546 22.52 28.77 10.75
N MET A 547 23.34 27.92 10.14
CA MET A 547 23.61 27.93 8.71
C MET A 547 22.36 27.62 7.89
N VAL A 548 21.63 26.54 8.22
CA VAL A 548 20.40 26.18 7.52
C VAL A 548 19.33 27.26 7.66
N GLN A 549 19.22 27.90 8.83
CA GLN A 549 18.31 29.02 9.05
C GLN A 549 18.63 30.23 8.17
N ARG A 550 19.91 30.59 8.00
CA ARG A 550 20.30 31.67 7.06
C ARG A 550 19.92 31.33 5.62
N ILE A 551 20.08 30.07 5.21
CA ILE A 551 19.66 29.59 3.89
C ILE A 551 18.14 29.71 3.75
N SER A 552 17.37 29.28 4.76
CA SER A 552 15.90 29.36 4.74
C SER A 552 15.41 30.81 4.63
N GLN A 553 16.09 31.77 5.27
CA GLN A 553 15.74 33.19 5.20
C GLN A 553 15.92 33.83 3.81
N ALA A 554 16.66 33.19 2.91
CA ALA A 554 16.81 33.64 1.52
C ALA A 554 15.61 33.26 0.63
N PHE A 555 14.72 32.37 1.09
CA PHE A 555 13.54 31.94 0.36
C PHE A 555 12.31 32.79 0.72
N PRO A 556 11.32 32.91 -0.19
CA PRO A 556 10.08 33.63 0.09
C PRO A 556 9.26 32.93 1.18
N GLU A 557 8.37 33.69 1.82
CA GLU A 557 7.44 33.16 2.81
C GLU A 557 6.66 31.95 2.27
N GLY A 558 6.60 30.88 3.07
CA GLY A 558 5.96 29.62 2.72
C GLY A 558 6.91 28.55 2.13
N ILE A 559 8.16 28.89 1.80
CA ILE A 559 9.21 27.92 1.46
C ILE A 559 10.21 27.86 2.61
N GLU A 560 10.11 26.81 3.42
CA GLU A 560 10.95 26.62 4.61
C GLU A 560 11.97 25.52 4.36
N VAL A 561 13.25 25.82 4.64
CA VAL A 561 14.35 24.85 4.61
C VAL A 561 14.63 24.43 6.04
N GLU A 562 14.45 23.14 6.34
CA GLU A 562 14.66 22.58 7.66
C GLU A 562 15.97 21.76 7.71
N LEU A 563 16.58 21.70 8.89
CA LEU A 563 17.64 20.75 9.19
C LEU A 563 16.99 19.40 9.49
N ASP A 564 17.06 18.47 8.54
CA ASP A 564 16.35 17.19 8.62
C ASP A 564 17.26 16.02 9.08
N GLY A 565 18.59 16.19 9.10
CA GLY A 565 19.45 15.17 9.67
C GLY A 565 20.92 15.53 9.81
N ARG A 566 21.59 14.84 10.73
CA ARG A 566 23.02 14.96 11.00
C ARG A 566 23.63 13.57 11.14
N TYR A 567 24.75 13.33 10.46
CA TYR A 567 25.39 12.03 10.49
C TYR A 567 26.91 12.16 10.59
N ARG A 568 27.52 11.18 11.26
CA ARG A 568 28.97 11.10 11.41
C ARG A 568 29.65 10.94 10.05
N SER A 569 29.13 10.05 9.21
CA SER A 569 29.66 9.83 7.87
C SER A 569 28.57 9.34 6.92
N MET A 570 28.82 9.55 5.63
CA MET A 570 28.03 9.04 4.52
C MET A 570 28.93 8.23 3.60
N PHE A 571 28.45 7.09 3.13
CA PHE A 571 28.98 6.42 1.96
C PHE A 571 28.08 6.73 0.75
N ALA A 572 28.54 7.59 -0.13
CA ALA A 572 27.86 7.95 -1.38
C ALA A 572 28.31 7.00 -2.50
N TYR A 573 27.39 6.21 -3.05
CA TYR A 573 27.70 5.22 -4.07
C TYR A 573 27.26 5.68 -5.47
N LYS A 574 25.96 5.92 -5.65
CA LYS A 574 25.36 6.43 -6.89
C LYS A 574 24.17 7.30 -6.51
N THR A 575 23.70 8.13 -7.45
CA THR A 575 22.46 8.91 -7.25
C THR A 575 21.34 8.03 -6.69
N LYS A 576 20.71 8.49 -5.60
CA LYS A 576 19.72 7.83 -4.73
C LYS A 576 20.19 6.56 -4.02
N ASN A 577 21.48 6.26 -3.98
CA ASN A 577 22.07 5.05 -3.40
C ASN A 577 23.23 5.43 -2.47
N TYR A 578 22.96 5.44 -1.17
CA TYR A 578 23.92 5.87 -0.16
C TYR A 578 23.64 5.20 1.20
N ALA A 579 24.62 5.25 2.09
CA ALA A 579 24.47 4.83 3.48
C ALA A 579 24.96 5.90 4.44
N LEU A 580 24.32 6.00 5.60
CA LEU A 580 24.56 7.04 6.61
C LEU A 580 24.88 6.37 7.95
N LEU A 581 25.91 6.85 8.64
CA LEU A 581 26.25 6.45 10.00
C LEU A 581 25.86 7.56 10.98
N GLY A 582 24.86 7.30 11.82
CA GLY A 582 24.42 8.20 12.87
C GLY A 582 25.44 8.35 14.00
N TYR A 583 25.31 9.41 14.79
CA TYR A 583 26.12 9.61 16.00
C TYR A 583 25.81 8.61 17.11
N ASP A 584 24.63 7.97 17.05
CA ASP A 584 24.17 6.86 17.90
C ASP A 584 24.72 5.49 17.46
N GLY A 585 25.52 5.45 16.39
CA GLY A 585 26.07 4.22 15.81
C GLY A 585 25.12 3.48 14.88
N ARG A 586 23.89 3.97 14.66
CA ARG A 586 22.93 3.33 13.75
C ARG A 586 23.29 3.61 12.30
N ILE A 587 23.12 2.61 11.44
CA ILE A 587 23.39 2.72 10.00
C ILE A 587 22.08 2.71 9.22
N ILE A 588 21.91 3.70 8.36
CA ILE A 588 20.75 3.86 7.49
C ILE A 588 21.20 3.70 6.05
N ILE A 589 20.71 2.67 5.37
CA ILE A 589 20.98 2.44 3.95
C ILE A 589 19.78 2.94 3.13
N LYS A 590 20.05 3.65 2.02
CA LYS A 590 19.06 4.18 1.08
C LYS A 590 19.39 3.74 -0.34
N GLY A 591 18.36 3.62 -1.17
CA GLY A 591 18.49 3.23 -2.58
C GLY A 591 18.28 1.74 -2.88
N SER A 592 17.60 1.46 -3.99
CA SER A 592 17.32 0.09 -4.43
C SER A 592 18.58 -0.69 -4.79
N GLY A 593 19.64 0.00 -5.24
CA GLY A 593 20.93 -0.61 -5.57
C GLY A 593 21.67 -1.19 -4.37
N LEU A 594 21.35 -0.74 -3.15
CA LEU A 594 21.93 -1.21 -1.88
C LEU A 594 20.95 -2.01 -1.01
N ARG A 595 19.64 -1.91 -1.26
CA ARG A 595 18.57 -2.55 -0.43
C ARG A 595 17.63 -3.51 -1.16
N SER A 596 17.87 -3.82 -2.43
CA SER A 596 16.94 -4.66 -3.21
C SER A 596 16.65 -6.00 -2.53
N ARG A 597 15.38 -6.27 -2.21
CA ARG A 597 14.91 -7.58 -1.68
C ARG A 597 14.93 -8.70 -2.73
N GLY A 598 14.99 -8.35 -4.01
CA GLY A 598 15.11 -9.33 -5.09
C GLY A 598 16.50 -9.99 -5.17
N VAL A 599 17.42 -9.58 -4.30
CA VAL A 599 18.75 -10.15 -4.14
C VAL A 599 18.73 -11.13 -2.96
N GLU A 600 19.41 -12.26 -3.13
CA GLU A 600 19.55 -13.32 -2.13
C GLU A 600 20.07 -12.77 -0.79
N LYS A 601 19.63 -13.37 0.33
CA LYS A 601 19.90 -12.84 1.68
C LYS A 601 21.41 -12.72 1.95
N TYR A 602 22.21 -13.73 1.61
CA TYR A 602 23.66 -13.70 1.84
C TYR A 602 24.37 -12.52 1.14
N LEU A 603 23.94 -12.13 -0.06
CA LEU A 603 24.51 -10.97 -0.75
C LEU A 603 24.10 -9.65 -0.07
N ARG A 604 22.88 -9.58 0.48
CA ARG A 604 22.41 -8.42 1.24
C ARG A 604 23.15 -8.29 2.57
N ASP A 605 23.36 -9.40 3.27
CA ASP A 605 24.13 -9.45 4.51
C ASP A 605 25.58 -8.99 4.25
N PHE A 606 26.26 -9.58 3.25
CA PHE A 606 27.61 -9.18 2.86
C PHE A 606 27.71 -7.70 2.48
N MET A 607 26.76 -7.20 1.69
CA MET A 607 26.75 -5.80 1.26
C MET A 607 26.57 -4.85 2.44
N ARG A 608 25.71 -5.21 3.40
CA ARG A 608 25.53 -4.45 4.63
C ARG A 608 26.84 -4.40 5.42
N GLU A 609 27.41 -5.55 5.77
CA GLU A 609 28.64 -5.63 6.56
C GLU A 609 29.83 -4.92 5.87
N LEU A 610 29.93 -5.03 4.55
CA LEU A 610 30.92 -4.28 3.76
C LEU A 610 30.73 -2.76 3.90
N ILE A 611 29.50 -2.26 3.79
CA ILE A 611 29.19 -0.83 3.97
C ILE A 611 29.49 -0.37 5.40
N GLU A 612 29.22 -1.22 6.41
CA GLU A 612 29.56 -0.94 7.80
C GLU A 612 31.08 -0.76 7.97
N LEU A 613 31.89 -1.64 7.37
CA LEU A 613 33.34 -1.52 7.35
C LEU A 613 33.82 -0.23 6.66
N LEU A 614 33.20 0.15 5.53
CA LEU A 614 33.51 1.40 4.83
C LEU A 614 33.23 2.62 5.71
N LEU A 615 32.03 2.69 6.31
CA LEU A 615 31.61 3.81 7.16
C LEU A 615 32.46 3.94 8.43
N ALA A 616 32.97 2.81 8.95
CA ALA A 616 33.85 2.75 10.11
C ALA A 616 35.34 3.00 9.78
N GLY A 617 35.71 3.15 8.50
CA GLY A 617 37.11 3.33 8.07
C GLY A 617 37.96 2.06 8.12
N ASN A 618 37.33 0.87 8.18
CA ASN A 618 37.97 -0.44 8.31
C ASN A 618 37.95 -1.23 6.98
N SER A 619 38.10 -0.55 5.85
CA SER A 619 37.96 -1.14 4.51
C SER A 619 38.97 -2.26 4.21
N THR A 620 40.10 -2.33 4.93
CA THR A 620 41.09 -3.42 4.83
C THR A 620 40.54 -4.78 5.28
N GLN A 621 39.47 -4.81 6.09
CA GLN A 621 38.87 -6.06 6.57
C GLN A 621 37.92 -6.71 5.54
N VAL A 622 37.62 -6.03 4.43
CA VAL A 622 36.66 -6.53 3.42
C VAL A 622 37.14 -7.82 2.74
N GLU A 623 38.44 -7.99 2.53
CA GLU A 623 38.99 -9.25 1.98
C GLU A 623 38.78 -10.44 2.93
N ARG A 624 38.97 -10.21 4.23
CA ARG A 624 38.71 -11.21 5.26
C ARG A 624 37.23 -11.59 5.28
N LEU A 625 36.34 -10.60 5.30
CA LEU A 625 34.88 -10.81 5.26
C LEU A 625 34.47 -11.63 4.03
N TYR A 626 35.02 -11.31 2.86
CA TYR A 626 34.78 -12.08 1.64
C TYR A 626 35.22 -13.54 1.78
N GLY A 627 36.41 -13.78 2.37
CA GLY A 627 36.91 -15.12 2.66
C GLY A 627 35.99 -15.92 3.59
N GLU A 628 35.45 -15.30 4.63
CA GLU A 628 34.51 -15.91 5.59
C GLU A 628 33.21 -16.36 4.88
N TYR A 629 32.64 -15.50 4.04
CA TYR A 629 31.44 -15.84 3.25
C TYR A 629 31.71 -16.97 2.23
N VAL A 630 32.86 -16.94 1.56
CA VAL A 630 33.26 -18.02 0.63
C VAL A 630 33.43 -19.35 1.38
N ALA A 631 34.05 -19.33 2.55
CA ALA A 631 34.22 -20.53 3.38
C ALA A 631 32.87 -21.12 3.79
N ARG A 632 31.93 -20.27 4.23
CA ARG A 632 30.56 -20.69 4.59
C ARG A 632 29.77 -21.26 3.41
N LEU A 633 29.89 -20.67 2.22
CA LEU A 633 29.25 -21.23 1.02
C LEU A 633 29.84 -22.60 0.64
N ARG A 634 31.15 -22.80 0.86
CA ARG A 634 31.83 -24.07 0.56
C ARG A 634 31.52 -25.19 1.54
N SER A 635 31.23 -24.89 2.81
CA SER A 635 30.88 -25.92 3.79
C SER A 635 29.55 -26.60 3.49
N ARG A 636 28.65 -25.95 2.73
CA ARG A 636 27.28 -26.41 2.43
C ARG A 636 26.36 -26.58 3.65
N GLU A 637 26.89 -26.37 4.86
CA GLU A 637 26.15 -26.29 6.11
C GLU A 637 25.50 -24.92 6.25
N LEU A 638 24.46 -24.66 5.45
CA LEU A 638 23.73 -23.41 5.48
C LEU A 638 22.23 -23.66 5.30
N ASP A 639 21.44 -22.77 5.90
CA ASP A 639 20.02 -22.67 5.63
C ASP A 639 19.81 -22.25 4.18
N VAL A 640 19.08 -23.04 3.39
CA VAL A 640 18.78 -22.74 1.99
C VAL A 640 18.11 -21.36 1.83
N ALA A 641 17.34 -20.89 2.82
CA ALA A 641 16.73 -19.57 2.81
C ALA A 641 17.78 -18.43 2.74
N TRP A 642 19.02 -18.69 3.18
CA TRP A 642 20.13 -17.74 3.10
C TRP A 642 20.58 -17.47 1.65
N VAL A 643 20.52 -18.49 0.80
CA VAL A 643 20.89 -18.43 -0.64
C VAL A 643 19.68 -18.42 -1.57
N ALA A 644 18.47 -18.57 -1.03
CA ALA A 644 17.25 -18.53 -1.79
C ALA A 644 16.95 -17.12 -2.32
N ARG A 645 16.31 -17.09 -3.48
CA ARG A 645 15.74 -15.90 -4.09
C ARG A 645 14.23 -15.98 -4.03
N THR A 646 13.59 -14.90 -3.61
CA THR A 646 12.12 -14.79 -3.58
C THR A 646 11.67 -13.74 -4.58
N GLU A 647 10.82 -14.13 -5.53
CA GLU A 647 10.26 -13.23 -6.54
C GLU A 647 8.73 -13.14 -6.42
N THR A 648 8.18 -11.97 -6.75
CA THR A 648 6.73 -11.78 -6.84
C THR A 648 6.29 -11.99 -8.29
N LEU A 649 5.27 -12.82 -8.51
CA LEU A 649 4.68 -13.03 -9.83
C LEU A 649 3.84 -11.80 -10.20
N ASN A 650 4.33 -10.95 -11.10
CA ASN A 650 3.59 -9.75 -11.51
C ASN A 650 2.46 -10.02 -12.53
N ASP A 651 2.18 -11.28 -12.83
CA ASP A 651 1.26 -11.70 -13.88
C ASP A 651 0.68 -13.07 -13.59
N SER A 652 -0.42 -13.44 -14.27
CA SER A 652 -0.94 -14.81 -14.18
C SER A 652 -0.05 -15.78 -14.96
N THR A 653 -0.10 -17.06 -14.58
CA THR A 653 0.60 -18.15 -15.26
C THR A 653 0.15 -18.28 -16.72
N GLU A 654 -1.13 -18.04 -17.04
CA GLU A 654 -1.62 -18.03 -18.43
C GLU A 654 -1.06 -16.86 -19.22
N SER A 655 -1.12 -15.64 -18.67
CA SER A 655 -0.61 -14.45 -19.37
C SER A 655 0.90 -14.53 -19.59
N TYR A 656 1.64 -15.10 -18.64
CA TYR A 656 3.06 -15.41 -18.80
C TYR A 656 3.29 -16.37 -19.97
N ARG A 657 2.59 -17.52 -20.03
CA ARG A 657 2.72 -18.49 -21.14
C ARG A 657 2.42 -17.82 -22.49
N GLU A 658 1.39 -16.98 -22.55
CA GLU A 658 1.02 -16.26 -23.76
C GLU A 658 2.11 -15.27 -24.20
N LYS A 659 2.67 -14.51 -23.26
CA LYS A 659 3.75 -13.56 -23.56
C LYS A 659 5.04 -14.25 -24.01
N ILE A 660 5.37 -15.42 -23.46
CA ILE A 660 6.49 -16.26 -23.95
C ILE A 660 6.20 -16.70 -25.39
N ARG A 661 5.00 -17.23 -25.66
CA ARG A 661 4.58 -17.68 -27.00
C ARG A 661 4.67 -16.57 -28.04
N LEU A 662 4.31 -15.35 -27.66
CA LEU A 662 4.36 -14.16 -28.52
C LEU A 662 5.76 -13.50 -28.58
N GLY A 663 6.78 -14.04 -27.92
CA GLY A 663 8.13 -13.46 -27.86
C GLY A 663 8.21 -12.12 -27.12
N LYS A 664 7.18 -11.78 -26.33
CA LYS A 664 7.08 -10.51 -25.58
C LYS A 664 7.70 -10.58 -24.18
N ARG A 665 8.23 -11.74 -23.77
CA ARG A 665 8.83 -11.97 -22.46
C ARG A 665 9.85 -13.13 -22.53
N ASN A 666 10.86 -13.08 -21.67
CA ASN A 666 11.84 -14.15 -21.47
C ASN A 666 11.40 -15.10 -20.35
N ARG A 667 11.91 -16.35 -20.39
CA ARG A 667 11.66 -17.34 -19.34
C ARG A 667 12.16 -16.88 -17.98
N SER A 668 11.44 -17.24 -16.92
CA SER A 668 11.70 -16.85 -15.54
C SER A 668 11.60 -18.06 -14.61
N ALA A 669 12.63 -18.30 -13.80
CA ALA A 669 12.68 -19.39 -12.82
C ALA A 669 11.42 -19.46 -11.96
N ALA A 670 11.01 -18.32 -11.40
CA ALA A 670 9.82 -18.22 -10.55
C ALA A 670 8.55 -18.68 -11.27
N PHE A 671 8.36 -18.30 -12.54
CA PHE A 671 7.20 -18.73 -13.31
C PHE A 671 7.29 -20.21 -13.71
N GLU A 672 8.44 -20.72 -14.13
CA GLU A 672 8.58 -22.16 -14.46
C GLU A 672 8.32 -23.06 -13.23
N ILE A 673 8.76 -22.64 -12.04
CA ILE A 673 8.44 -23.32 -10.77
C ILE A 673 6.95 -23.22 -10.47
N ALA A 674 6.35 -22.03 -10.60
CA ALA A 674 4.91 -21.85 -10.40
C ALA A 674 4.07 -22.71 -11.37
N LEU A 675 4.53 -22.90 -12.60
CA LEU A 675 3.87 -23.71 -13.62
C LEU A 675 3.98 -25.22 -13.40
N SER A 676 5.01 -25.67 -12.67
CA SER A 676 5.24 -27.08 -12.33
C SER A 676 4.69 -27.48 -10.96
N ALA A 677 4.32 -26.49 -10.14
CA ALA A 677 3.71 -26.73 -8.84
C ALA A 677 2.24 -27.19 -8.96
N GLU A 678 1.81 -28.01 -8.01
CA GLU A 678 0.42 -28.49 -7.96
C GLU A 678 -0.56 -27.42 -7.48
N ARG A 679 -0.09 -26.45 -6.67
CA ARG A 679 -0.93 -25.33 -6.22
C ARG A 679 -1.10 -24.29 -7.33
N PRO A 680 -2.30 -23.71 -7.50
CA PRO A 680 -2.49 -22.61 -8.44
C PRO A 680 -1.81 -21.33 -7.94
N TYR A 681 -1.07 -20.67 -8.82
CA TYR A 681 -0.43 -19.37 -8.57
C TYR A 681 -1.17 -18.23 -9.27
N ARG A 682 -1.23 -17.06 -8.63
CA ARG A 682 -1.85 -15.83 -9.14
C ARG A 682 -0.87 -14.66 -9.14
N ALA A 683 -1.24 -13.59 -9.83
CA ALA A 683 -0.48 -12.34 -9.77
C ALA A 683 -0.46 -11.81 -8.32
N GLY A 684 0.74 -11.51 -7.82
CA GLY A 684 1.00 -11.13 -6.44
C GLY A 684 1.60 -12.23 -5.57
N ASP A 685 1.59 -13.49 -6.02
CA ASP A 685 2.20 -14.59 -5.25
C ASP A 685 3.72 -14.55 -5.22
N HIS A 686 4.28 -15.11 -4.16
CA HIS A 686 5.72 -15.25 -3.97
C HIS A 686 6.19 -16.66 -4.32
N VAL A 687 7.30 -16.73 -5.05
CA VAL A 687 8.02 -17.99 -5.33
C VAL A 687 9.43 -17.85 -4.80
N SER A 688 9.77 -18.71 -3.84
CA SER A 688 11.11 -18.83 -3.26
C SER A 688 11.82 -20.04 -3.84
N TYR A 689 13.00 -19.83 -4.41
CA TYR A 689 13.75 -20.86 -5.11
C TYR A 689 15.26 -20.69 -4.94
N TYR A 690 16.01 -21.78 -5.16
CA TYR A 690 17.47 -21.80 -5.14
C TYR A 690 18.01 -22.48 -6.40
N VAL A 691 19.28 -22.22 -6.74
CA VAL A 691 19.94 -22.81 -7.90
C VAL A 691 20.66 -24.08 -7.47
N SER A 692 20.28 -25.20 -8.10
CA SER A 692 20.81 -26.54 -7.84
C SER A 692 21.85 -26.97 -8.88
N GLY A 693 22.57 -28.06 -8.60
CA GLY A 693 23.52 -28.70 -9.52
C GLY A 693 24.95 -28.14 -9.46
N SER A 694 25.77 -28.49 -10.45
CA SER A 694 27.22 -28.17 -10.47
C SER A 694 27.72 -27.54 -11.78
N GLY A 695 26.87 -27.44 -12.80
CA GLY A 695 27.23 -26.88 -14.12
C GLY A 695 27.29 -25.35 -14.12
N LYS A 696 28.18 -24.79 -14.96
CA LYS A 696 28.29 -23.33 -15.19
C LYS A 696 27.43 -22.83 -16.35
N ASP A 697 26.95 -23.73 -17.22
CA ASP A 697 26.43 -23.37 -18.55
C ASP A 697 24.90 -23.52 -18.71
N ALA A 698 24.19 -24.16 -17.76
CA ALA A 698 22.74 -24.25 -17.85
C ALA A 698 22.10 -22.95 -17.36
N ALA A 699 21.01 -22.54 -18.01
CA ALA A 699 20.32 -21.31 -17.64
C ALA A 699 19.76 -21.41 -16.22
N ALA A 700 19.86 -20.34 -15.44
CA ALA A 700 19.43 -20.34 -14.03
C ALA A 700 17.97 -20.79 -13.85
N TYR A 701 17.08 -20.55 -14.82
CA TYR A 701 15.68 -21.01 -14.75
C TYR A 701 15.52 -22.53 -14.90
N GLU A 702 16.48 -23.24 -15.51
CA GLU A 702 16.44 -24.70 -15.70
C GLU A 702 16.98 -25.46 -14.49
N GLN A 703 17.88 -24.81 -13.75
CA GLN A 703 18.51 -25.37 -12.54
C GLN A 703 17.86 -24.90 -11.24
N SER A 704 16.81 -24.08 -11.31
CA SER A 704 16.14 -23.57 -10.11
C SER A 704 15.15 -24.59 -9.56
N ARG A 705 15.22 -24.84 -8.25
CA ARG A 705 14.27 -25.69 -7.52
C ARG A 705 13.54 -24.86 -6.46
N PRO A 706 12.26 -25.15 -6.17
CA PRO A 706 11.56 -24.49 -5.06
C PRO A 706 12.27 -24.81 -3.74
N VAL A 707 12.27 -23.86 -2.81
CA VAL A 707 12.87 -24.06 -1.47
C VAL A 707 12.27 -25.27 -0.74
N SER A 708 10.98 -25.55 -0.96
CA SER A 708 10.31 -26.73 -0.38
C SER A 708 10.87 -28.08 -0.86
N ALA A 709 11.59 -28.11 -1.99
CA ALA A 709 12.22 -29.32 -2.51
C ALA A 709 13.68 -29.48 -2.05
N PHE A 710 14.16 -28.62 -1.15
CA PHE A 710 15.52 -28.70 -0.62
C PHE A 710 15.63 -29.85 0.40
N ASP A 711 16.59 -30.75 0.16
CA ASP A 711 16.96 -31.81 1.09
C ASP A 711 18.22 -31.39 1.86
N SER A 712 18.07 -31.18 3.18
CA SER A 712 19.18 -30.81 4.05
C SER A 712 20.19 -31.94 4.29
N GLU A 713 19.77 -33.20 4.13
CA GLU A 713 20.66 -34.37 4.25
C GLU A 713 21.51 -34.54 2.98
N HIS A 714 20.96 -34.16 1.82
CA HIS A 714 21.64 -34.24 0.52
C HIS A 714 21.61 -32.90 -0.24
N PRO A 715 22.30 -31.85 0.27
CA PRO A 715 22.21 -30.51 -0.29
C PRO A 715 22.81 -30.45 -1.71
N ASP A 716 21.95 -30.09 -2.67
CA ASP A 716 22.26 -30.02 -4.10
C ASP A 716 22.54 -28.59 -4.60
N ILE A 717 22.85 -27.66 -3.69
CA ILE A 717 23.09 -26.24 -3.96
C ILE A 717 24.31 -26.04 -4.89
N ASN A 718 24.16 -25.20 -5.92
CA ASN A 718 25.25 -24.81 -6.81
C ASN A 718 26.18 -23.77 -6.17
N VAL A 719 27.09 -24.24 -5.32
CA VAL A 719 28.04 -23.38 -4.57
C VAL A 719 28.83 -22.43 -5.48
N ASN A 720 29.28 -22.90 -6.65
CA ASN A 720 30.08 -22.10 -7.57
C ASN A 720 29.28 -20.91 -8.11
N TYR A 721 28.00 -21.12 -8.46
CA TYR A 721 27.11 -20.05 -8.89
C TYR A 721 27.04 -18.91 -7.85
N TYR A 722 26.84 -19.27 -6.57
CA TYR A 722 26.73 -18.29 -5.49
C TYR A 722 28.06 -17.58 -5.18
N ILE A 723 29.20 -18.28 -5.24
CA ILE A 723 30.53 -17.66 -5.08
C ILE A 723 30.81 -16.66 -6.21
N GLU A 724 30.48 -16.99 -7.46
CA GLU A 724 30.65 -16.05 -8.59
C GLU A 724 29.78 -14.79 -8.41
N LYS A 725 28.54 -14.92 -7.95
CA LYS A 725 27.69 -13.76 -7.62
C LYS A 725 28.29 -12.90 -6.51
N LEU A 726 28.83 -13.52 -5.46
CA LEU A 726 29.51 -12.81 -4.37
C LEU A 726 30.73 -12.04 -4.90
N ARG A 727 31.54 -12.67 -5.75
CA ARG A 727 32.70 -12.03 -6.40
C ARG A 727 32.28 -10.81 -7.23
N HIS A 728 31.23 -10.96 -8.06
CA HIS A 728 30.69 -9.85 -8.84
C HIS A 728 30.19 -8.71 -7.95
N LEU A 729 29.56 -9.02 -6.81
CA LEU A 729 29.15 -8.02 -5.85
C LEU A 729 30.35 -7.27 -5.26
N LYS A 730 31.35 -7.97 -4.75
CA LYS A 730 32.59 -7.36 -4.21
C LYS A 730 33.26 -6.45 -5.23
N LYS A 731 33.39 -6.91 -6.48
CA LYS A 731 34.00 -6.14 -7.59
C LYS A 731 33.32 -4.77 -7.80
N ARG A 732 32.02 -4.65 -7.53
CA ARG A 732 31.30 -3.36 -7.64
C ARG A 732 31.75 -2.31 -6.60
N PHE A 733 32.38 -2.74 -5.50
CA PHE A 733 32.86 -1.87 -4.43
C PHE A 733 34.38 -1.66 -4.46
N GLU A 734 35.08 -2.38 -5.32
CA GLU A 734 36.54 -2.31 -5.48
C GLU A 734 37.09 -0.87 -5.65
N PRO A 735 36.42 0.06 -6.37
CA PRO A 735 36.86 1.46 -6.44
C PRO A 735 36.91 2.21 -5.09
N PHE A 736 36.25 1.69 -4.05
CA PHE A 736 36.17 2.29 -2.72
C PHE A 736 37.01 1.54 -1.68
N LEU A 737 37.69 0.47 -2.08
CA LEU A 737 38.59 -0.30 -1.23
C LEU A 737 40.03 0.20 -1.39
N PRO A 738 40.91 -0.05 -0.40
CA PRO A 738 42.33 0.24 -0.55
C PRO A 738 42.87 -0.50 -1.77
N GLN A 739 43.47 0.21 -2.71
CA GLN A 739 44.17 -0.44 -3.82
C GLN A 739 45.47 -1.04 -3.31
N GLU A 740 45.78 -2.26 -3.72
CA GLU A 740 47.14 -2.78 -3.55
C GLU A 740 48.09 -1.83 -4.30
N PRO A 741 49.17 -1.34 -3.66
CA PRO A 741 50.14 -0.52 -4.36
C PRO A 741 50.65 -1.30 -5.56
N THR A 742 50.57 -0.70 -6.74
CA THR A 742 51.14 -1.34 -7.92
C THR A 742 52.66 -1.31 -7.81
N LEU A 743 53.35 -2.22 -8.50
CA LEU A 743 54.82 -2.20 -8.63
C LEU A 743 55.37 -0.86 -9.19
N PHE A 744 54.50 0.02 -9.69
CA PHE A 744 54.82 1.36 -10.20
C PHE A 744 54.58 2.49 -9.19
N ASP A 745 53.99 2.19 -8.02
CA ASP A 745 53.73 3.14 -6.92
C ASP A 745 54.83 3.10 -5.84
N LEU A 746 55.88 2.30 -6.03
CA LEU A 746 57.02 2.11 -5.12
C LEU A 746 58.29 2.83 -5.60
#